data_AF-A0A847QBS7-F1
#
_entry.id   AF-A0A847QBS7-F1
#
_cell.length_a   1.000
_cell.length_b   1.000
_cell.length_c   1.000
_cell.angle_alpha   90.00
_cell.angle_beta   90.00
_cell.angle_gamma   90.00
#
_symmetry.space_group_name_H-M   'P 1'
#
loop_
_entity.id
_entity.type
_entity.pdbx_description
1 polymer ?
#
loop_
_entity_poly.entity_id
_entity_poly.type
_entity_poly.pdbx_seq_one_letter_code
_entity_poly.pdbx_strand_id
1 'polypeptide(L)'
;MHQVLHNKFYKITILILSLILILSGCSNKVETISVGEWLLEISNKLNIKDYFKKTPYFVNIDESSIYYESIQALVEWGVIDTNSNVNTESSLNREFVAYTLSNLYDEDINAISIKDSSKSKYPKHIEKSVALGIMQLDSRECFNPKNIIDKNEALSILDKVVNNLNKKVYENSFYNFNWKDDLVIIEEEPLEYDEHFNIAYYPKGTNINEEDILKFKNNNLDTIKKVEDIFEKEDLLKVKLSNPDINDLYNEIDIQDTFEVDFDNAIFEDYESNEIESNEIDFNEVEIQETYEIIDFVNLSNSNKQSNSFEVNGFKVKYTTNGGSLKVNINKTNTNGSVIYGEASLHSVKPTIKWNLKNNTIKDAYFRVDFKTNSSIGLKKENYTKQFSDLKSISTSNFISTLKSSFKDQNDILETIIPICKIKIPIKSAPSFTILMQLQIEIYTSGRIELSLSNTHSIGMEIKNNKLRIISNHDYNADFIVKASGNLLLGVYTGLNLFDKTLMDIGLSGGLKTHLQSIVHIYDSKGKVTSSKSNLPTDLLDDMTKDNEDIKVCGDLKGYWVLDATFNSTKSFARKLGLYKKFNILNENNASLIPGLNKHLENWQFVERCTVNDRYYALNKYLNLETEKIIIDNYSKVLDINESFAIKVLNVPKGYNKNQLIFTSNNSQIASVDKNGSVVANSKGNTIITIKTSDEIHEIKCHVLVR
;
A
#
# COMPACT_ATOMS: atom_id res chain seq x y z
N MET A 1 30.63 47.83 -52.48
CA MET A 1 30.55 47.62 -51.01
C MET A 1 30.12 46.20 -50.61
N HIS A 2 30.13 45.20 -51.52
CA HIS A 2 29.75 43.81 -51.21
C HIS A 2 30.93 42.84 -51.03
N GLN A 3 32.15 43.23 -51.39
CA GLN A 3 33.34 42.34 -51.34
C GLN A 3 34.16 42.45 -50.04
N VAL A 4 33.93 43.49 -49.22
CA VAL A 4 34.63 43.70 -47.94
C VAL A 4 33.95 42.96 -46.77
N LEU A 5 32.65 42.68 -46.89
CA LEU A 5 31.90 41.90 -45.88
C LEU A 5 32.17 40.39 -45.96
N HIS A 6 32.41 39.84 -47.16
CA HIS A 6 32.62 38.40 -47.33
C HIS A 6 33.98 37.91 -46.77
N ASN A 7 35.03 38.74 -46.82
CA ASN A 7 36.36 38.40 -46.29
C ASN A 7 36.48 38.55 -44.76
N LYS A 8 35.65 39.39 -44.13
CA LYS A 8 35.57 39.49 -42.66
C LYS A 8 34.81 38.32 -42.06
N PHE A 9 33.74 37.85 -42.69
CA PHE A 9 33.04 36.65 -42.24
C PHE A 9 33.93 35.41 -42.34
N TYR A 10 34.61 35.17 -43.46
CA TYR A 10 35.45 33.97 -43.64
C TYR A 10 36.63 33.88 -42.66
N LYS A 11 37.24 35.02 -42.27
CA LYS A 11 38.31 35.04 -41.25
C LYS A 11 37.77 34.84 -39.82
N ILE A 12 36.53 35.27 -39.52
CA ILE A 12 35.89 35.02 -38.23
C ILE A 12 35.42 33.56 -38.13
N THR A 13 34.93 32.93 -39.21
CA THR A 13 34.57 31.51 -39.22
C THR A 13 35.78 30.58 -39.06
N ILE A 14 36.94 30.93 -39.64
CA ILE A 14 38.18 30.14 -39.47
C ILE A 14 38.80 30.32 -38.08
N LEU A 15 38.68 31.50 -37.46
CA LEU A 15 39.15 31.74 -36.09
C LEU A 15 38.25 31.04 -35.04
N ILE A 16 36.94 30.93 -35.30
CA ILE A 16 36.00 30.17 -34.46
C ILE A 16 36.16 28.66 -34.65
N LEU A 17 36.44 28.17 -35.87
CA LEU A 17 36.74 26.74 -36.08
C LEU A 17 38.08 26.30 -35.46
N SER A 18 39.07 27.19 -35.40
CA SER A 18 40.37 26.89 -34.76
C SER A 18 40.34 27.01 -33.24
N LEU A 19 39.45 27.82 -32.65
CA LEU A 19 39.20 27.80 -31.20
C LEU A 19 38.38 26.58 -30.74
N ILE A 20 37.52 26.02 -31.59
CA ILE A 20 36.76 24.79 -31.28
C ILE A 20 37.65 23.54 -31.30
N LEU A 21 38.76 23.55 -32.06
CA LEU A 21 39.71 22.43 -32.10
C LEU A 21 40.69 22.37 -30.91
N ILE A 22 40.73 23.38 -30.05
CA ILE A 22 41.57 23.39 -28.82
C ILE A 22 40.72 23.07 -27.56
N LEU A 23 39.40 22.91 -27.69
CA LEU A 23 38.51 22.43 -26.62
C LEU A 23 38.06 20.97 -26.78
N SER A 24 38.49 20.28 -27.84
CA SER A 24 38.28 18.82 -28.03
C SER A 24 39.40 17.98 -27.40
N GLY A 25 40.08 18.52 -26.40
CA GLY A 25 41.10 17.84 -25.59
C GLY A 25 40.60 17.43 -24.20
N CYS A 26 39.30 17.51 -23.92
CA CYS A 26 38.75 16.76 -22.80
C CYS A 26 38.62 15.32 -23.26
N SER A 27 39.55 14.45 -22.82
CA SER A 27 39.25 13.03 -22.75
C SER A 27 37.94 12.91 -21.97
N ASN A 28 36.83 12.59 -22.63
CA ASN A 28 35.65 12.13 -21.90
C ASN A 28 36.12 10.89 -21.16
N LYS A 29 36.48 11.05 -19.88
CA LYS A 29 36.80 9.93 -19.01
C LYS A 29 35.53 9.08 -19.04
N VAL A 30 35.61 7.91 -19.65
CA VAL A 30 34.57 6.89 -19.57
C VAL A 30 34.33 6.69 -18.07
N GLU A 31 33.13 6.95 -17.60
CA GLU A 31 32.80 6.70 -16.21
C GLU A 31 32.80 5.18 -16.04
N THR A 32 33.75 4.66 -15.27
CA THR A 32 33.90 3.21 -15.08
C THR A 32 33.21 2.77 -13.81
N ILE A 33 32.69 1.55 -13.82
CA ILE A 33 32.28 0.83 -12.61
C ILE A 33 33.35 -0.22 -12.27
N SER A 34 33.60 -0.43 -10.99
CA SER A 34 34.49 -1.49 -10.52
C SER A 34 33.81 -2.86 -10.58
N VAL A 35 34.60 -3.94 -10.57
CA VAL A 35 34.06 -5.30 -10.48
C VAL A 35 33.29 -5.51 -9.17
N GLY A 36 33.75 -4.94 -8.05
CA GLY A 36 33.06 -5.02 -6.75
C GLY A 36 31.67 -4.38 -6.80
N GLU A 37 31.59 -3.14 -7.29
CA GLU A 37 30.32 -2.43 -7.47
C GLU A 37 29.39 -3.17 -8.44
N TRP A 38 29.91 -3.70 -9.54
CA TRP A 38 29.12 -4.48 -10.51
C TRP A 38 28.43 -5.70 -9.87
N LEU A 39 29.16 -6.47 -9.08
CA LEU A 39 28.62 -7.64 -8.40
C LEU A 39 27.62 -7.25 -7.30
N LEU A 40 27.90 -6.17 -6.57
CA LEU A 40 26.95 -5.60 -5.62
C LEU A 40 25.63 -5.19 -6.29
N GLU A 41 25.69 -4.54 -7.46
CA GLU A 41 24.52 -4.16 -8.25
C GLU A 41 23.72 -5.38 -8.75
N ILE A 42 24.38 -6.43 -9.24
CA ILE A 42 23.68 -7.68 -9.62
C ILE A 42 22.94 -8.27 -8.42
N SER A 43 23.64 -8.43 -7.29
CA SER A 43 23.07 -8.99 -6.06
C SER A 43 21.86 -8.18 -5.58
N ASN A 44 21.97 -6.86 -5.57
CA ASN A 44 20.90 -5.96 -5.12
C ASN A 44 19.70 -5.97 -6.07
N LYS A 45 19.91 -5.79 -7.38
CA LYS A 45 18.82 -5.68 -8.37
C LYS A 45 18.05 -6.99 -8.58
N LEU A 46 18.71 -8.14 -8.40
CA LEU A 46 18.07 -9.46 -8.48
C LEU A 46 17.64 -10.03 -7.12
N ASN A 47 17.94 -9.33 -6.03
CA ASN A 47 17.71 -9.77 -4.65
C ASN A 47 18.33 -11.16 -4.36
N ILE A 48 19.56 -11.39 -4.85
CA ILE A 48 20.36 -12.57 -4.57
C ILE A 48 21.25 -12.25 -3.37
N LYS A 49 20.75 -12.54 -2.17
CA LYS A 49 21.40 -12.14 -0.90
C LYS A 49 21.78 -13.30 0.02
N ASP A 50 21.31 -14.50 -0.31
CA ASP A 50 21.45 -15.66 0.56
C ASP A 50 22.71 -16.48 0.28
N TYR A 51 23.40 -16.82 1.37
CA TYR A 51 24.56 -17.69 1.36
C TYR A 51 24.63 -18.49 2.66
N PHE A 52 25.06 -19.75 2.57
CA PHE A 52 25.17 -20.66 3.70
C PHE A 52 26.60 -20.68 4.27
N LYS A 53 27.61 -20.66 3.39
CA LYS A 53 29.01 -20.76 3.80
C LYS A 53 29.48 -19.39 4.31
N LYS A 54 29.89 -19.32 5.57
CA LYS A 54 30.44 -18.08 6.16
C LYS A 54 31.94 -17.91 5.92
N THR A 55 32.69 -18.99 5.72
CA THR A 55 34.10 -18.87 5.32
C THR A 55 34.19 -18.26 3.90
N PRO A 56 34.99 -17.19 3.68
CA PRO A 56 35.12 -16.55 2.39
C PRO A 56 35.49 -17.52 1.25
N TYR A 57 34.87 -17.35 0.09
CA TYR A 57 35.25 -18.08 -1.13
C TYR A 57 36.53 -17.53 -1.77
N PHE A 58 36.83 -16.25 -1.55
CA PHE A 58 38.02 -15.58 -2.08
C PHE A 58 38.85 -15.00 -0.94
N VAL A 59 40.13 -15.33 -0.89
CA VAL A 59 41.04 -14.95 0.21
C VAL A 59 41.21 -13.43 0.33
N ASN A 60 41.08 -12.70 -0.77
CA ASN A 60 41.21 -11.24 -0.83
C ASN A 60 39.91 -10.48 -0.49
N ILE A 61 38.82 -11.19 -0.17
CA ILE A 61 37.52 -10.59 0.15
C ILE A 61 37.00 -11.23 1.44
N ASP A 62 37.35 -10.62 2.57
CA ASP A 62 36.91 -11.08 3.90
C ASP A 62 35.63 -10.36 4.36
N GLU A 63 35.13 -10.74 5.53
CA GLU A 63 33.90 -10.23 6.16
C GLU A 63 33.90 -8.70 6.39
N SER A 64 35.05 -8.02 6.36
CA SER A 64 35.15 -6.57 6.48
C SER A 64 34.87 -5.84 5.16
N SER A 65 34.92 -6.55 4.03
CA SER A 65 34.63 -5.98 2.71
C SER A 65 33.14 -5.69 2.55
N ILE A 66 32.80 -4.50 2.04
CA ILE A 66 31.43 -4.14 1.69
C ILE A 66 30.82 -5.05 0.60
N TYR A 67 31.66 -5.78 -0.14
CA TYR A 67 31.23 -6.69 -1.21
C TYR A 67 31.08 -8.14 -0.75
N TYR A 68 31.50 -8.46 0.48
CA TYR A 68 31.59 -9.83 0.98
C TYR A 68 30.27 -10.59 0.84
N GLU A 69 29.17 -10.04 1.35
CA GLU A 69 27.88 -10.74 1.37
C GLU A 69 27.35 -10.99 -0.05
N SER A 70 27.41 -9.98 -0.91
CA SER A 70 26.98 -10.09 -2.31
C SER A 70 27.81 -11.11 -3.07
N ILE A 71 29.12 -11.16 -2.85
CA ILE A 71 30.00 -12.12 -3.53
C ILE A 71 29.75 -13.55 -3.03
N GLN A 72 29.58 -13.76 -1.71
CA GLN A 72 29.19 -15.08 -1.18
C GLN A 72 27.88 -15.56 -1.81
N ALA A 73 26.85 -14.70 -1.86
CA ALA A 73 25.55 -15.04 -2.42
C ALA A 73 25.63 -15.34 -3.93
N LEU A 74 26.38 -14.55 -4.70
CA LEU A 74 26.52 -14.74 -6.14
C LEU A 74 27.35 -15.97 -6.51
N VAL A 75 28.34 -16.35 -5.70
CA VAL A 75 29.05 -17.63 -5.87
C VAL A 75 28.11 -18.80 -5.61
N GLU A 76 27.36 -18.76 -4.52
CA GLU A 76 26.44 -19.85 -4.17
C GLU A 76 25.22 -19.93 -5.11
N TRP A 77 24.83 -18.83 -5.75
CA TRP A 77 23.84 -18.82 -6.84
C TRP A 77 24.40 -19.36 -8.17
N GLY A 78 25.73 -19.36 -8.33
CA GLY A 78 26.42 -19.79 -9.56
C GLY A 78 26.63 -18.70 -10.60
N VAL A 79 26.52 -17.41 -10.21
CA VAL A 79 26.89 -16.28 -11.10
C VAL A 79 28.40 -16.21 -11.30
N ILE A 80 29.16 -16.56 -10.26
CA ILE A 80 30.62 -16.53 -10.23
C ILE A 80 31.13 -17.89 -9.74
N ASP A 81 32.13 -18.44 -10.40
CA ASP A 81 32.81 -19.66 -9.95
C ASP A 81 34.01 -19.34 -9.04
N THR A 82 34.38 -20.30 -8.19
CA THR A 82 35.51 -20.16 -7.25
C THR A 82 36.88 -20.19 -7.92
N ASN A 83 36.94 -20.56 -9.20
CA ASN A 83 38.19 -20.60 -9.98
C ASN A 83 38.47 -19.24 -10.66
N SER A 84 37.50 -18.32 -10.63
CA SER A 84 37.62 -16.99 -11.19
C SER A 84 38.51 -16.11 -10.32
N ASN A 85 39.43 -15.38 -10.93
CA ASN A 85 40.21 -14.36 -10.23
C ASN A 85 39.37 -13.08 -10.10
N VAL A 86 38.73 -12.88 -8.94
CA VAL A 86 37.88 -11.71 -8.66
C VAL A 86 38.71 -10.64 -7.93
N ASN A 87 38.96 -9.53 -8.63
CA ASN A 87 39.58 -8.34 -8.05
C ASN A 87 38.56 -7.20 -8.05
N THR A 88 38.03 -6.86 -6.86
CA THR A 88 36.94 -5.88 -6.69
C THR A 88 37.31 -4.49 -7.18
N GLU A 89 38.58 -4.11 -7.12
CA GLU A 89 39.06 -2.76 -7.49
C GLU A 89 39.30 -2.59 -8.99
N SER A 90 39.28 -3.67 -9.75
CA SER A 90 39.54 -3.61 -11.20
C SER A 90 38.36 -3.02 -11.96
N SER A 91 38.63 -2.25 -13.02
CA SER A 91 37.59 -1.72 -13.90
C SER A 91 36.86 -2.85 -14.62
N LEU A 92 35.53 -2.73 -14.72
CA LEU A 92 34.68 -3.69 -15.41
C LEU A 92 34.96 -3.72 -16.91
N ASN A 93 35.08 -4.92 -17.48
CA ASN A 93 35.24 -5.13 -18.91
C ASN A 93 34.10 -5.98 -19.49
N ARG A 94 33.99 -5.97 -20.82
CA ARG A 94 32.90 -6.65 -21.54
C ARG A 94 32.85 -8.16 -21.31
N GLU A 95 34.00 -8.84 -21.20
CA GLU A 95 34.03 -10.28 -20.94
C GLU A 95 33.45 -10.65 -19.56
N PHE A 96 33.68 -9.81 -18.53
CA PHE A 96 33.16 -10.09 -17.20
C PHE A 96 31.65 -9.81 -17.11
N VAL A 97 31.15 -8.82 -17.85
CA VAL A 97 29.71 -8.61 -18.04
C VAL A 97 29.06 -9.83 -18.71
N ALA A 98 29.62 -10.31 -19.81
CA ALA A 98 29.11 -11.50 -20.50
C ALA A 98 29.14 -12.74 -19.59
N TYR A 99 30.26 -12.97 -18.89
CA TYR A 99 30.42 -14.07 -17.94
C TYR A 99 29.35 -14.05 -16.84
N THR A 100 29.24 -12.94 -16.11
CA THR A 100 28.30 -12.85 -14.98
C THR A 100 26.84 -12.90 -15.42
N LEU A 101 26.44 -12.16 -16.46
CA LEU A 101 25.03 -12.09 -16.86
C LEU A 101 24.54 -13.35 -17.57
N SER A 102 25.38 -14.04 -18.34
CA SER A 102 24.97 -15.28 -19.00
C SER A 102 24.76 -16.44 -18.01
N ASN A 103 25.44 -16.43 -16.86
CA ASN A 103 25.26 -17.41 -15.77
C ASN A 103 23.92 -17.28 -15.03
N LEU A 104 23.22 -16.16 -15.21
CA LEU A 104 21.86 -15.99 -14.69
C LEU A 104 20.80 -16.78 -15.47
N TYR A 105 21.13 -17.27 -16.66
CA TYR A 105 20.23 -18.04 -17.51
C TYR A 105 20.62 -19.52 -17.50
N ASP A 106 19.65 -20.40 -17.28
CA ASP A 106 19.84 -21.87 -17.27
C ASP A 106 19.75 -22.50 -18.66
N GLU A 107 19.31 -21.74 -19.66
CA GLU A 107 19.11 -22.26 -21.01
C GLU A 107 20.44 -22.67 -21.66
N ASP A 108 20.48 -23.91 -22.14
CA ASP A 108 21.49 -24.39 -23.08
C ASP A 108 21.14 -23.87 -24.47
N ILE A 109 21.81 -22.78 -24.84
CA ILE A 109 21.58 -22.13 -26.12
C ILE A 109 22.64 -22.58 -27.12
N ASN A 110 22.18 -22.96 -28.31
CA ASN A 110 23.05 -23.23 -29.46
C ASN A 110 23.68 -21.91 -29.93
N ALA A 111 24.77 -21.51 -29.28
CA ALA A 111 25.48 -20.29 -29.60
C ALA A 111 26.49 -20.50 -30.74
N ILE A 112 26.56 -19.54 -31.67
CA ILE A 112 27.54 -19.53 -32.76
C ILE A 112 28.86 -18.96 -32.23
N SER A 113 29.98 -19.53 -32.67
CA SER A 113 31.31 -19.02 -32.31
C SER A 113 31.52 -17.59 -32.79
N ILE A 114 31.99 -16.72 -31.89
CA ILE A 114 32.28 -15.31 -32.19
C ILE A 114 33.76 -15.15 -32.50
N LYS A 115 34.07 -14.36 -33.54
CA LYS A 115 35.39 -14.19 -34.15
C LYS A 115 36.56 -14.01 -33.17
N ASP A 116 36.35 -13.27 -32.09
CA ASP A 116 37.38 -12.96 -31.09
C ASP A 116 37.05 -13.49 -29.68
N SER A 117 36.08 -14.41 -29.54
CA SER A 117 35.73 -15.01 -28.24
C SER A 117 36.91 -15.74 -27.60
N SER A 118 37.76 -16.39 -28.41
CA SER A 118 38.97 -17.10 -27.99
C SER A 118 40.03 -16.23 -27.32
N LYS A 119 39.94 -14.89 -27.46
CA LYS A 119 40.81 -13.94 -26.73
C LYS A 119 40.39 -13.75 -25.27
N SER A 120 39.22 -14.27 -24.89
CA SER A 120 38.71 -14.26 -23.52
C SER A 120 38.99 -15.58 -22.82
N LYS A 121 39.02 -15.54 -21.49
CA LYS A 121 38.91 -16.74 -20.64
C LYS A 121 37.47 -17.29 -20.56
N TYR A 122 36.49 -16.56 -21.09
CA TYR A 122 35.06 -16.93 -21.06
C TYR A 122 34.42 -17.04 -22.46
N PRO A 123 35.01 -17.76 -23.43
CA PRO A 123 34.53 -17.77 -24.81
C PRO A 123 33.07 -18.20 -24.95
N LYS A 124 32.66 -19.27 -24.25
CA LYS A 124 31.28 -19.77 -24.28
C LYS A 124 30.26 -18.78 -23.68
N HIS A 125 30.65 -18.04 -22.64
CA HIS A 125 29.78 -17.04 -22.02
C HIS A 125 29.58 -15.83 -22.93
N ILE A 126 30.63 -15.43 -23.66
CA ILE A 126 30.52 -14.40 -24.70
C ILE A 126 29.52 -14.85 -25.76
N GLU A 127 29.71 -16.05 -26.32
CA GLU A 127 28.84 -16.62 -27.34
C GLU A 127 27.38 -16.73 -26.85
N LYS A 128 27.17 -17.25 -25.63
CA LYS A 128 25.85 -17.30 -24.97
C LYS A 128 25.24 -15.91 -24.76
N SER A 129 26.02 -14.93 -24.29
CA SER A 129 25.53 -13.57 -24.04
C SER A 129 25.09 -12.85 -25.32
N VAL A 130 25.76 -13.12 -26.45
CA VAL A 130 25.37 -12.58 -27.76
C VAL A 130 24.12 -13.29 -28.27
N ALA A 131 24.06 -14.62 -28.14
CA ALA A 131 22.89 -15.40 -28.54
C ALA A 131 21.63 -15.03 -27.73
N LEU A 132 21.78 -14.72 -26.45
CA LEU A 132 20.72 -14.19 -25.57
C LEU A 132 20.34 -12.72 -25.88
N GLY A 133 21.07 -12.04 -26.76
CA GLY A 133 20.86 -10.61 -27.04
C GLY A 133 21.26 -9.68 -25.89
N ILE A 134 22.00 -10.17 -24.90
CA ILE A 134 22.51 -9.37 -23.76
C ILE A 134 23.61 -8.42 -24.23
N MET A 135 24.54 -8.95 -25.03
CA MET A 135 25.69 -8.22 -25.54
C MET A 135 25.67 -8.13 -27.06
N GLN A 136 26.17 -7.03 -27.60
CA GLN A 136 26.23 -6.78 -29.05
C GLN A 136 27.67 -6.81 -29.56
N LEU A 137 27.82 -7.19 -30.84
CA LEU A 137 29.10 -7.12 -31.55
C LEU A 137 29.31 -5.71 -32.13
N ASP A 138 30.58 -5.36 -32.39
CA ASP A 138 30.90 -4.15 -33.12
C ASP A 138 30.59 -4.30 -34.63
N SER A 139 30.76 -3.22 -35.39
CA SER A 139 30.54 -3.19 -36.85
C SER A 139 31.44 -4.13 -37.66
N ARG A 140 32.44 -4.76 -37.03
CA ARG A 140 33.36 -5.75 -37.63
C ARG A 140 33.09 -7.16 -37.13
N GLU A 141 31.94 -7.37 -36.47
CA GLU A 141 31.51 -8.63 -35.86
C GLU A 141 32.46 -9.12 -34.74
N CYS A 142 33.15 -8.19 -34.07
CA CYS A 142 34.02 -8.50 -32.94
C CYS A 142 33.34 -8.13 -31.61
N PHE A 143 33.53 -8.95 -30.59
CA PHE A 143 33.04 -8.71 -29.23
C PHE A 143 33.93 -7.76 -28.43
N ASN A 144 35.24 -7.76 -28.69
CA ASN A 144 36.26 -6.97 -27.99
C ASN A 144 36.29 -7.23 -26.46
N PRO A 145 36.67 -8.44 -26.00
CA PRO A 145 36.44 -8.89 -24.62
C PRO A 145 37.12 -8.06 -23.53
N LYS A 146 38.29 -7.50 -23.80
CA LYS A 146 39.10 -6.76 -22.81
C LYS A 146 38.76 -5.27 -22.72
N ASN A 147 37.87 -4.77 -23.57
CA ASN A 147 37.50 -3.36 -23.52
C ASN A 147 36.75 -3.06 -22.23
N ILE A 148 37.13 -1.95 -21.59
CA ILE A 148 36.40 -1.39 -20.44
C ILE A 148 35.03 -0.92 -20.95
N ILE A 149 33.99 -1.21 -20.18
CA ILE A 149 32.62 -0.80 -20.46
C ILE A 149 32.26 0.47 -19.67
N ASP A 150 31.48 1.36 -20.28
CA ASP A 150 30.93 2.51 -19.58
C ASP A 150 29.93 2.06 -18.49
N LYS A 151 29.93 2.74 -17.35
CA LYS A 151 29.07 2.42 -16.20
C LYS A 151 27.59 2.48 -16.57
N ASN A 152 27.14 3.49 -17.30
CA ASN A 152 25.73 3.63 -17.65
C ASN A 152 25.32 2.56 -18.68
N GLU A 153 26.21 2.23 -19.62
CA GLU A 153 26.01 1.11 -20.54
C GLU A 153 25.85 -0.21 -19.78
N ALA A 154 26.78 -0.52 -18.87
CA ALA A 154 26.76 -1.75 -18.08
C ALA A 154 25.48 -1.86 -17.22
N LEU A 155 25.11 -0.79 -16.52
CA LEU A 155 23.89 -0.76 -15.70
C LEU A 155 22.62 -0.87 -16.54
N SER A 156 22.58 -0.26 -17.74
CA SER A 156 21.46 -0.42 -18.67
C SER A 156 21.31 -1.87 -19.17
N ILE A 157 22.43 -2.56 -19.44
CA ILE A 157 22.41 -3.99 -19.79
C ILE A 157 21.90 -4.82 -18.60
N LEU A 158 22.37 -4.53 -17.38
CA LEU A 158 21.89 -5.19 -16.17
C LEU A 158 20.38 -4.99 -15.99
N ASP A 159 19.87 -3.77 -16.16
CA ASP A 159 18.43 -3.48 -16.03
C ASP A 159 17.59 -4.26 -17.04
N LYS A 160 18.08 -4.43 -18.27
CA LYS A 160 17.42 -5.29 -19.28
C LYS A 160 17.39 -6.75 -18.83
N VAL A 161 18.51 -7.28 -18.34
CA VAL A 161 18.58 -8.67 -17.84
C VAL A 161 17.67 -8.87 -16.64
N VAL A 162 17.69 -7.96 -15.66
CA VAL A 162 16.81 -7.98 -14.48
C VAL A 162 15.34 -7.97 -14.92
N ASN A 163 14.97 -7.09 -15.86
CA ASN A 163 13.62 -7.03 -16.38
C ASN A 163 13.20 -8.34 -17.06
N ASN A 164 14.07 -8.93 -17.89
CA ASN A 164 13.79 -10.20 -18.56
C ASN A 164 13.61 -11.36 -17.58
N LEU A 165 14.45 -11.43 -16.55
CA LEU A 165 14.39 -12.48 -15.53
C LEU A 165 13.20 -12.31 -14.58
N ASN A 166 12.81 -11.07 -14.27
CA ASN A 166 11.69 -10.78 -13.37
C ASN A 166 10.34 -10.81 -14.08
N LYS A 167 10.30 -10.67 -15.41
CA LYS A 167 9.08 -10.67 -16.23
C LYS A 167 9.00 -11.85 -17.21
N LYS A 168 9.55 -13.01 -16.83
CA LYS A 168 9.43 -14.25 -17.61
C LYS A 168 7.97 -14.55 -17.94
N VAL A 169 7.72 -15.05 -19.14
CA VAL A 169 6.43 -15.54 -19.62
C VAL A 169 6.72 -16.82 -20.39
N TYR A 170 5.92 -17.86 -20.15
CA TYR A 170 6.03 -19.13 -20.87
C TYR A 170 4.98 -19.18 -21.99
N GLU A 171 5.43 -19.25 -23.24
CA GLU A 171 4.53 -19.30 -24.41
C GLU A 171 3.90 -20.69 -24.59
N ASN A 172 4.61 -21.75 -24.18
CA ASN A 172 4.15 -23.13 -24.24
C ASN A 172 3.90 -23.65 -22.82
N SER A 173 2.69 -24.12 -22.56
CA SER A 173 2.32 -24.78 -21.30
C SER A 173 2.55 -26.29 -21.41
N PHE A 174 3.13 -26.90 -20.39
CA PHE A 174 3.23 -28.36 -20.28
C PHE A 174 3.31 -28.79 -18.82
N TYR A 175 2.98 -30.06 -18.57
CA TYR A 175 3.28 -30.72 -17.31
C TYR A 175 3.61 -32.19 -17.56
N ASN A 176 4.55 -32.75 -16.79
CA ASN A 176 4.99 -34.14 -16.85
C ASN A 176 5.22 -34.67 -15.44
N PHE A 177 4.85 -35.93 -15.21
CA PHE A 177 5.14 -36.68 -13.99
C PHE A 177 5.94 -37.92 -14.30
N ASN A 178 6.94 -38.21 -13.49
CA ASN A 178 7.56 -39.52 -13.41
C ASN A 178 7.33 -40.07 -12.00
N TRP A 179 6.45 -41.05 -11.89
CA TRP A 179 6.16 -41.75 -10.65
C TRP A 179 7.34 -42.63 -10.23
N LYS A 180 7.40 -43.03 -8.97
CA LYS A 180 8.31 -44.10 -8.57
C LYS A 180 7.79 -45.46 -9.02
N ASP A 181 8.72 -46.33 -9.41
CA ASP A 181 8.41 -47.63 -10.02
C ASP A 181 7.78 -48.65 -9.05
N ASP A 182 7.91 -48.43 -7.74
CA ASP A 182 7.44 -49.32 -6.67
C ASP A 182 5.99 -49.03 -6.22
N LEU A 183 5.34 -48.02 -6.79
CA LEU A 183 4.00 -47.60 -6.40
C LEU A 183 2.91 -48.37 -7.17
N VAL A 184 1.90 -48.83 -6.46
CA VAL A 184 0.66 -49.36 -7.04
C VAL A 184 -0.38 -48.24 -7.07
N ILE A 185 -0.69 -47.74 -8.27
CA ILE A 185 -1.67 -46.67 -8.47
C ILE A 185 -2.98 -47.30 -8.95
N ILE A 186 -4.05 -47.07 -8.21
CA ILE A 186 -5.40 -47.54 -8.51
C ILE A 186 -6.25 -46.33 -8.89
N GLU A 187 -6.75 -46.32 -10.13
CA GLU A 187 -7.70 -45.32 -10.62
C GLU A 187 -9.14 -45.86 -10.49
N GLU A 188 -9.72 -45.72 -9.29
CA GLU A 188 -11.08 -46.19 -9.00
C GLU A 188 -11.87 -45.10 -8.24
N GLU A 189 -13.05 -44.76 -8.75
CA GLU A 189 -13.92 -43.75 -8.13
C GLU A 189 -14.67 -44.34 -6.93
N PRO A 190 -14.60 -43.70 -5.75
CA PRO A 190 -15.38 -44.15 -4.60
C PRO A 190 -16.87 -43.87 -4.82
N LEU A 191 -17.71 -44.71 -4.21
CA LEU A 191 -19.15 -44.47 -4.13
C LEU A 191 -19.46 -43.22 -3.29
N GLU A 192 -18.66 -43.01 -2.25
CA GLU A 192 -18.74 -41.87 -1.34
C GLU A 192 -17.35 -41.62 -0.74
N TYR A 193 -16.98 -40.35 -0.61
CA TYR A 193 -15.74 -39.92 0.04
C TYR A 193 -16.04 -38.82 1.05
N ASP A 194 -15.71 -39.11 2.32
CA ASP A 194 -15.77 -38.16 3.42
C ASP A 194 -14.37 -37.55 3.62
N GLU A 195 -14.23 -36.29 3.21
CA GLU A 195 -12.96 -35.56 3.30
C GLU A 195 -12.56 -35.23 4.74
N HIS A 196 -13.54 -35.02 5.63
CA HIS A 196 -13.28 -34.66 7.02
C HIS A 196 -12.64 -35.83 7.78
N PHE A 197 -13.15 -37.04 7.58
CA PHE A 197 -12.60 -38.25 8.20
C PHE A 197 -11.57 -38.98 7.33
N ASN A 198 -11.34 -38.53 6.08
CA ASN A 198 -10.55 -39.23 5.06
C ASN A 198 -10.97 -40.71 4.94
N ILE A 199 -12.27 -40.94 4.72
CA ILE A 199 -12.84 -42.27 4.54
C ILE A 199 -13.51 -42.34 3.18
N ALA A 200 -13.20 -43.39 2.42
CA ALA A 200 -13.86 -43.69 1.14
C ALA A 200 -14.60 -45.02 1.23
N TYR A 201 -15.71 -45.13 0.49
CA TYR A 201 -16.50 -46.34 0.36
C TYR A 201 -16.45 -46.84 -1.08
N TYR A 202 -16.14 -48.12 -1.26
CA TYR A 202 -16.05 -48.79 -2.56
C TYR A 202 -17.00 -50.00 -2.61
N PRO A 203 -17.37 -50.47 -3.81
CA PRO A 203 -18.05 -51.73 -3.97
C PRO A 203 -17.29 -52.87 -3.28
N LYS A 204 -18.01 -53.83 -2.71
CA LYS A 204 -17.38 -55.00 -2.13
C LYS A 204 -16.64 -55.80 -3.21
N GLY A 205 -15.39 -56.17 -2.94
CA GLY A 205 -14.54 -56.93 -3.87
C GLY A 205 -13.67 -56.06 -4.79
N THR A 206 -13.72 -54.73 -4.67
CA THR A 206 -12.72 -53.86 -5.31
C THR A 206 -11.32 -54.22 -4.81
N ASN A 207 -10.38 -54.43 -5.73
CA ASN A 207 -9.02 -54.89 -5.43
C ASN A 207 -8.14 -53.72 -4.95
N ILE A 208 -8.26 -53.36 -3.66
CA ILE A 208 -7.49 -52.32 -2.99
C ILE A 208 -6.78 -52.97 -1.79
N ASN A 209 -5.49 -52.67 -1.61
CA ASN A 209 -4.66 -53.12 -0.51
C ASN A 209 -4.12 -51.92 0.30
N GLU A 210 -3.67 -52.19 1.52
CA GLU A 210 -2.90 -51.21 2.30
C GLU A 210 -1.66 -50.75 1.51
N GLU A 211 -1.27 -49.49 1.70
CA GLU A 211 -0.18 -48.82 0.99
C GLU A 211 -0.45 -48.46 -0.49
N ASP A 212 -1.52 -48.96 -1.11
CA ASP A 212 -1.90 -48.56 -2.47
C ASP A 212 -2.19 -47.04 -2.55
N ILE A 213 -1.92 -46.46 -3.72
CA ILE A 213 -2.24 -45.05 -4.02
C ILE A 213 -3.53 -45.00 -4.82
N LEU A 214 -4.59 -44.46 -4.22
CA LEU A 214 -5.86 -44.22 -4.90
C LEU A 214 -5.83 -42.87 -5.60
N LYS A 215 -6.27 -42.85 -6.85
CA LYS A 215 -6.48 -41.64 -7.64
C LYS A 215 -7.93 -41.61 -8.14
N PHE A 216 -8.66 -40.56 -7.79
CA PHE A 216 -10.09 -40.42 -8.09
C PHE A 216 -10.47 -38.94 -8.16
N LYS A 217 -11.70 -38.62 -8.58
CA LYS A 217 -12.19 -37.24 -8.62
C LYS A 217 -12.99 -36.89 -7.37
N ASN A 218 -12.64 -35.76 -6.77
CA ASN A 218 -13.44 -35.12 -5.72
C ASN A 218 -13.77 -33.68 -6.17
N ASN A 219 -15.05 -33.32 -6.24
CA ASN A 219 -15.51 -32.01 -6.72
C ASN A 219 -14.87 -31.59 -8.08
N ASN A 220 -14.78 -32.53 -9.03
CA ASN A 220 -14.13 -32.38 -10.34
C ASN A 220 -12.61 -32.13 -10.33
N LEU A 221 -11.96 -32.18 -9.16
CA LEU A 221 -10.51 -32.14 -9.03
C LEU A 221 -9.96 -33.55 -8.94
N ASP A 222 -8.85 -33.80 -9.63
CA ASP A 222 -8.08 -35.02 -9.38
C ASP A 222 -7.62 -35.00 -7.92
N THR A 223 -7.76 -36.11 -7.22
CA THR A 223 -7.38 -36.30 -5.83
C THR A 223 -6.53 -37.56 -5.73
N ILE A 224 -5.50 -37.52 -4.88
CA ILE A 224 -4.68 -38.68 -4.56
C ILE A 224 -4.67 -38.94 -3.06
N LYS A 225 -4.80 -40.21 -2.69
CA LYS A 225 -4.80 -40.65 -1.30
C LYS A 225 -4.02 -41.95 -1.16
N LYS A 226 -3.41 -42.14 0.00
CA LYS A 226 -2.74 -43.40 0.36
C LYS A 226 -3.70 -44.23 1.22
N VAL A 227 -3.78 -45.53 0.95
CA VAL A 227 -4.56 -46.46 1.77
C VAL A 227 -3.81 -46.76 3.07
N GLU A 228 -4.45 -46.46 4.20
CA GLU A 228 -3.91 -46.72 5.53
C GLU A 228 -4.49 -48.00 6.15
N ASP A 229 -5.82 -48.15 6.10
CA ASP A 229 -6.51 -49.30 6.68
C ASP A 229 -7.73 -49.65 5.82
N ILE A 230 -8.10 -50.93 5.82
CA ILE A 230 -9.26 -51.46 5.10
C ILE A 230 -10.21 -52.18 6.08
N PHE A 231 -11.50 -51.85 6.00
CA PHE A 231 -12.56 -52.47 6.80
C PHE A 231 -13.65 -53.04 5.89
N GLU A 232 -13.77 -54.36 5.85
CA GLU A 232 -14.88 -55.01 5.14
C GLU A 232 -16.19 -54.91 5.94
N LYS A 233 -17.26 -54.42 5.29
CA LYS A 233 -18.64 -54.51 5.78
C LYS A 233 -19.44 -55.46 4.87
N GLU A 234 -20.64 -55.86 5.31
CA GLU A 234 -21.45 -56.87 4.60
C GLU A 234 -21.68 -56.52 3.11
N ASP A 235 -21.87 -55.24 2.77
CA ASP A 235 -22.18 -54.78 1.41
C ASP A 235 -21.14 -53.83 0.77
N LEU A 236 -20.15 -53.33 1.52
CA LEU A 236 -19.23 -52.27 1.09
C LEU A 236 -17.81 -52.48 1.62
N LEU A 237 -16.81 -51.98 0.88
CA LEU A 237 -15.44 -51.85 1.34
C LEU A 237 -15.23 -50.44 1.89
N LYS A 238 -14.95 -50.32 3.19
CA LYS A 238 -14.62 -49.02 3.81
C LYS A 238 -13.10 -48.89 3.87
N VAL A 239 -12.56 -47.83 3.28
CA VAL A 239 -11.13 -47.58 3.20
C VAL A 239 -10.80 -46.31 3.96
N LYS A 240 -9.85 -46.37 4.89
CA LYS A 240 -9.30 -45.20 5.57
C LYS A 240 -8.05 -44.72 4.83
N LEU A 241 -7.98 -43.42 4.63
CA LEU A 241 -7.05 -42.79 3.73
C LEU A 241 -6.16 -41.77 4.45
N SER A 242 -4.98 -41.50 3.88
CA SER A 242 -4.11 -40.40 4.29
C SER A 242 -3.58 -39.62 3.09
N ASN A 243 -2.92 -38.49 3.38
CA ASN A 243 -2.28 -37.65 2.37
C ASN A 243 -0.80 -38.06 2.20
N PRO A 244 -0.41 -38.72 1.09
CA PRO A 244 0.98 -39.16 0.86
C PRO A 244 1.98 -38.00 0.84
N ASP A 245 3.26 -38.23 1.15
CA ASP A 245 4.32 -37.22 0.93
C ASP A 245 4.72 -37.20 -0.55
N ILE A 246 4.94 -36.00 -1.11
CA ILE A 246 5.36 -35.82 -2.50
C ILE A 246 6.67 -36.54 -2.80
N ASN A 247 7.59 -36.57 -1.83
CA ASN A 247 8.88 -37.25 -1.98
C ASN A 247 8.75 -38.77 -2.14
N ASP A 248 7.62 -39.34 -1.72
CA ASP A 248 7.36 -40.78 -1.80
C ASP A 248 6.74 -41.16 -3.15
N LEU A 249 6.14 -40.19 -3.86
CA LEU A 249 5.36 -40.44 -5.06
C LEU A 249 6.14 -40.26 -6.36
N TYR A 250 7.02 -39.26 -6.44
CA TYR A 250 7.58 -38.80 -7.72
C TYR A 250 9.10 -38.83 -7.75
N ASN A 251 9.65 -39.33 -8.85
CA ASN A 251 11.04 -39.17 -9.25
C ASN A 251 11.28 -37.80 -9.90
N GLU A 252 10.32 -37.36 -10.72
CA GLU A 252 10.38 -36.10 -11.48
C GLU A 252 9.00 -35.45 -11.57
N ILE A 253 8.95 -34.13 -11.37
CA ILE A 253 7.78 -33.29 -11.61
C ILE A 253 8.29 -32.11 -12.43
N ASP A 254 7.72 -31.89 -13.60
CA ASP A 254 8.05 -30.73 -14.43
C ASP A 254 6.77 -30.06 -14.91
N ILE A 255 6.60 -28.79 -14.61
CA ILE A 255 5.47 -27.98 -15.07
C ILE A 255 5.95 -26.58 -15.41
N GLN A 256 5.38 -26.00 -16.46
CA GLN A 256 5.45 -24.56 -16.71
C GLN A 256 4.15 -24.05 -17.32
N ASP A 257 3.76 -22.84 -16.93
CA ASP A 257 2.60 -22.17 -17.50
C ASP A 257 2.66 -20.65 -17.26
N THR A 258 1.95 -19.89 -18.09
CA THR A 258 1.59 -18.49 -17.82
C THR A 258 0.18 -18.25 -18.30
N PHE A 259 -0.72 -17.91 -17.38
CA PHE A 259 -2.14 -17.74 -17.69
C PHE A 259 -2.76 -16.62 -16.86
N GLU A 260 -3.92 -16.14 -17.28
CA GLU A 260 -4.74 -15.22 -16.51
C GLU A 260 -5.82 -16.01 -15.76
N VAL A 261 -6.01 -15.68 -14.49
CA VAL A 261 -6.99 -16.36 -13.65
C VAL A 261 -8.39 -16.04 -14.13
N ASP A 262 -9.20 -17.09 -14.19
CA ASP A 262 -10.62 -17.04 -14.47
C ASP A 262 -11.39 -17.51 -13.22
N PHE A 263 -11.87 -16.56 -12.43
CA PHE A 263 -12.61 -16.77 -11.19
C PHE A 263 -13.96 -17.45 -11.41
N ASP A 264 -14.53 -17.42 -12.62
CA ASP A 264 -15.81 -18.11 -12.89
C ASP A 264 -15.65 -19.65 -12.85
N ASN A 265 -14.42 -20.13 -13.05
CA ASN A 265 -14.04 -21.54 -12.94
C ASN A 265 -13.39 -21.89 -11.59
N ALA A 266 -13.35 -20.95 -10.66
CA ALA A 266 -12.76 -21.18 -9.35
C ALA A 266 -13.72 -21.90 -8.40
N ILE A 267 -13.13 -22.67 -7.48
CA ILE A 267 -13.84 -23.35 -6.39
C ILE A 267 -13.62 -22.53 -5.13
N PHE A 268 -14.71 -22.03 -4.55
CA PHE A 268 -14.69 -21.26 -3.31
C PHE A 268 -14.89 -22.18 -2.12
N GLU A 269 -14.03 -22.05 -1.12
CA GLU A 269 -14.19 -22.65 0.20
C GLU A 269 -14.60 -21.55 1.16
N ASP A 270 -15.84 -21.65 1.66
CA ASP A 270 -16.36 -20.76 2.68
C ASP A 270 -15.68 -21.03 4.03
N TYR A 271 -15.53 -19.99 4.83
CA TYR A 271 -15.12 -20.14 6.23
C TYR A 271 -16.36 -20.56 7.03
N GLU A 272 -16.23 -21.61 7.85
CA GLU A 272 -17.28 -22.03 8.79
C GLU A 272 -17.78 -20.81 9.58
N SER A 273 -18.98 -20.36 9.24
CA SER A 273 -19.70 -19.28 9.91
C SER A 273 -21.12 -19.79 10.15
N ASN A 274 -21.80 -19.21 11.15
CA ASN A 274 -23.20 -19.54 11.42
C ASN A 274 -24.00 -19.29 10.13
N GLU A 275 -24.43 -20.37 9.46
CA GLU A 275 -25.12 -20.32 8.17
C GLU A 275 -26.37 -19.46 8.30
N ILE A 276 -26.31 -18.24 7.76
CA ILE A 276 -27.51 -17.47 7.41
C ILE A 276 -27.67 -17.70 5.91
N GLU A 277 -28.83 -18.21 5.48
CA GLU A 277 -29.11 -18.47 4.07
C GLU A 277 -28.81 -17.24 3.22
N SER A 278 -28.06 -17.45 2.12
CA SER A 278 -27.47 -16.44 1.23
C SER A 278 -28.45 -15.44 0.62
N ASN A 279 -29.77 -15.66 0.74
CA ASN A 279 -30.83 -14.84 0.18
C ASN A 279 -31.41 -13.79 1.15
N GLU A 280 -31.02 -13.74 2.43
CA GLU A 280 -31.64 -12.84 3.42
C GLU A 280 -30.75 -11.68 3.91
N ILE A 281 -29.48 -11.60 3.53
CA ILE A 281 -28.60 -10.51 3.96
C ILE A 281 -28.82 -9.28 3.06
N ASP A 282 -29.70 -8.37 3.50
CA ASP A 282 -29.90 -7.08 2.82
C ASP A 282 -28.69 -6.15 3.03
N PHE A 283 -28.10 -5.71 1.91
CA PHE A 283 -27.02 -4.71 1.85
C PHE A 283 -27.56 -3.30 1.51
N ASN A 284 -28.86 -3.14 1.25
CA ASN A 284 -29.48 -1.87 0.84
C ASN A 284 -29.76 -0.89 1.99
N GLU A 285 -29.60 -1.29 3.26
CA GLU A 285 -29.86 -0.41 4.41
C GLU A 285 -28.80 0.70 4.63
N VAL A 286 -27.73 0.74 3.81
CA VAL A 286 -26.75 1.82 3.87
C VAL A 286 -26.90 2.65 2.60
N GLU A 287 -27.49 3.84 2.71
CA GLU A 287 -27.30 4.92 1.72
C GLU A 287 -25.79 5.29 1.72
N ILE A 288 -25.02 4.52 0.97
CA ILE A 288 -23.66 4.87 0.60
C ILE A 288 -23.82 6.03 -0.39
N GLN A 289 -23.79 7.27 0.10
CA GLN A 289 -23.44 8.41 -0.75
C GLN A 289 -22.12 8.05 -1.41
N GLU A 290 -22.20 7.75 -2.71
CA GLU A 290 -21.13 7.49 -3.68
C GLU A 290 -19.73 7.67 -3.10
N THR A 291 -19.22 6.65 -2.37
CA THR A 291 -17.77 6.50 -2.26
C THR A 291 -17.30 6.23 -3.67
N TYR A 292 -16.41 7.09 -4.18
CA TYR A 292 -15.75 7.03 -5.49
C TYR A 292 -16.01 5.68 -6.16
N GLU A 293 -16.98 5.67 -7.09
CA GLU A 293 -17.27 4.49 -7.87
C GLU A 293 -15.93 3.90 -8.31
N ILE A 294 -15.63 2.66 -7.94
CA ILE A 294 -14.52 1.95 -8.55
C ILE A 294 -14.99 1.72 -9.99
N ILE A 295 -14.64 2.69 -10.86
CA ILE A 295 -15.12 2.87 -12.24
C ILE A 295 -14.95 1.58 -13.10
N ASP A 296 -14.13 0.63 -12.66
CA ASP A 296 -13.82 -0.58 -13.43
C ASP A 296 -14.83 -1.73 -13.29
N PHE A 297 -15.79 -1.71 -12.35
CA PHE A 297 -16.75 -2.84 -12.20
C PHE A 297 -18.11 -2.63 -12.88
N VAL A 298 -18.45 -1.39 -13.26
CA VAL A 298 -19.80 -1.03 -13.72
C VAL A 298 -20.05 -1.41 -15.19
N ASN A 299 -19.00 -1.52 -16.01
CA ASN A 299 -19.15 -1.86 -17.41
C ASN A 299 -18.68 -3.28 -17.67
N LEU A 300 -19.54 -4.29 -17.50
CA LEU A 300 -19.54 -5.57 -18.24
C LEU A 300 -20.69 -6.46 -17.74
N SER A 301 -21.86 -6.27 -18.34
CA SER A 301 -23.02 -7.17 -18.25
C SER A 301 -22.85 -8.35 -19.22
N ASN A 302 -22.75 -9.59 -18.70
CA ASN A 302 -23.18 -10.89 -19.29
C ASN A 302 -22.32 -12.13 -18.93
N SER A 303 -21.50 -12.14 -17.87
CA SER A 303 -20.82 -13.35 -17.37
C SER A 303 -21.57 -14.01 -16.21
N ASN A 304 -21.36 -15.32 -16.02
CA ASN A 304 -21.89 -16.11 -14.91
C ASN A 304 -21.29 -15.63 -13.58
N LYS A 305 -21.93 -14.63 -12.96
CA LYS A 305 -21.49 -14.09 -11.66
C LYS A 305 -21.73 -15.10 -10.56
N GLN A 306 -20.66 -15.60 -9.92
CA GLN A 306 -20.78 -16.23 -8.61
C GLN A 306 -20.83 -15.14 -7.54
N SER A 307 -21.73 -15.29 -6.57
CA SER A 307 -21.80 -14.40 -5.41
C SER A 307 -22.21 -15.19 -4.18
N ASN A 308 -21.58 -14.87 -3.05
CA ASN A 308 -21.93 -15.42 -1.76
C ASN A 308 -21.91 -14.31 -0.70
N SER A 309 -22.66 -14.52 0.38
CA SER A 309 -22.71 -13.60 1.53
C SER A 309 -22.70 -14.38 2.84
N PHE A 310 -21.97 -13.89 3.83
CA PHE A 310 -21.86 -14.51 5.15
C PHE A 310 -21.59 -13.46 6.23
N GLU A 311 -21.64 -13.86 7.50
CA GLU A 311 -21.32 -12.98 8.63
C GLU A 311 -20.09 -13.48 9.40
N VAL A 312 -19.14 -12.59 9.66
CA VAL A 312 -17.95 -12.88 10.48
C VAL A 312 -17.63 -11.70 11.40
N ASN A 313 -17.46 -11.94 12.70
CA ASN A 313 -17.18 -10.89 13.69
C ASN A 313 -18.17 -9.70 13.67
N GLY A 314 -19.44 -9.95 13.31
CA GLY A 314 -20.49 -8.94 13.15
C GLY A 314 -20.41 -8.16 11.84
N PHE A 315 -19.50 -8.51 10.93
CA PHE A 315 -19.45 -7.96 9.58
C PHE A 315 -20.27 -8.82 8.64
N LYS A 316 -21.20 -8.20 7.91
CA LYS A 316 -21.77 -8.80 6.71
C LYS A 316 -20.72 -8.67 5.60
N VAL A 317 -20.32 -9.80 5.03
CA VAL A 317 -19.36 -9.89 3.93
C VAL A 317 -20.10 -10.40 2.71
N LYS A 318 -19.89 -9.75 1.57
CA LYS A 318 -20.37 -10.23 0.27
C LYS A 318 -19.26 -10.16 -0.75
N TYR A 319 -19.01 -11.26 -1.44
CA TYR A 319 -18.12 -11.26 -2.59
C TYR A 319 -18.87 -11.58 -3.88
N THR A 320 -18.32 -11.10 -4.98
CA THR A 320 -18.83 -11.27 -6.35
C THR A 320 -17.67 -11.49 -7.30
N THR A 321 -17.77 -12.49 -8.16
CA THR A 321 -16.79 -12.73 -9.24
C THR A 321 -17.31 -12.25 -10.59
N ASN A 322 -16.37 -11.96 -11.49
CA ASN A 322 -16.61 -11.83 -12.91
C ASN A 322 -15.32 -12.13 -13.65
N GLY A 323 -15.21 -13.30 -14.29
CA GLY A 323 -14.09 -13.70 -15.15
C GLY A 323 -12.73 -13.43 -14.53
N GLY A 324 -12.10 -12.29 -14.83
CA GLY A 324 -10.79 -11.90 -14.31
C GLY A 324 -10.77 -11.09 -12.99
N SER A 325 -11.90 -10.96 -12.30
CA SER A 325 -12.01 -10.10 -11.12
C SER A 325 -12.84 -10.68 -9.98
N LEU A 326 -12.46 -10.31 -8.76
CA LEU A 326 -13.17 -10.58 -7.52
C LEU A 326 -13.36 -9.25 -6.79
N LYS A 327 -14.60 -8.96 -6.40
CA LYS A 327 -14.97 -7.80 -5.58
C LYS A 327 -15.58 -8.28 -4.27
N VAL A 328 -15.30 -7.55 -3.20
CA VAL A 328 -15.65 -7.85 -1.82
C VAL A 328 -16.21 -6.58 -1.21
N ASN A 329 -17.35 -6.70 -0.55
CA ASN A 329 -17.97 -5.63 0.22
C ASN A 329 -18.13 -6.12 1.65
N ILE A 330 -17.78 -5.26 2.61
CA ILE A 330 -17.98 -5.52 4.03
C ILE A 330 -18.80 -4.37 4.61
N ASN A 331 -19.70 -4.69 5.53
CA ASN A 331 -20.32 -3.68 6.37
C ASN A 331 -20.58 -4.21 7.79
N LYS A 332 -20.63 -3.31 8.76
CA LYS A 332 -21.01 -3.59 10.14
C LYS A 332 -21.68 -2.39 10.75
N THR A 333 -22.86 -2.59 11.33
CA THR A 333 -23.57 -1.58 12.12
C THR A 333 -23.39 -1.92 13.59
N ASN A 334 -22.76 -1.02 14.33
CA ASN A 334 -22.55 -1.18 15.76
C ASN A 334 -23.78 -0.73 16.56
N THR A 335 -23.88 -1.19 17.81
CA THR A 335 -24.99 -0.86 18.73
C THR A 335 -25.13 0.64 19.03
N ASN A 336 -24.05 1.41 18.87
CA ASN A 336 -24.02 2.87 19.02
C ASN A 336 -24.45 3.63 17.75
N GLY A 337 -24.92 2.93 16.70
CA GLY A 337 -25.36 3.52 15.43
C GLY A 337 -24.22 3.86 14.46
N SER A 338 -22.95 3.57 14.81
CA SER A 338 -21.84 3.73 13.86
C SER A 338 -21.84 2.63 12.81
N VAL A 339 -21.48 3.01 11.58
CA VAL A 339 -21.43 2.11 10.42
C VAL A 339 -20.00 2.06 9.88
N ILE A 340 -19.44 0.86 9.87
CA ILE A 340 -18.20 0.54 9.15
C ILE A 340 -18.61 -0.04 7.81
N TYR A 341 -17.98 0.42 6.74
CA TYR A 341 -18.16 -0.14 5.41
C TYR A 341 -16.82 -0.16 4.68
N GLY A 342 -16.65 -1.11 3.78
CA GLY A 342 -15.45 -1.18 2.96
C GLY A 342 -15.68 -2.00 1.71
N GLU A 343 -14.87 -1.72 0.71
CA GLU A 343 -14.82 -2.46 -0.54
C GLU A 343 -13.37 -2.88 -0.80
N ALA A 344 -13.17 -4.07 -1.33
CA ALA A 344 -11.89 -4.48 -1.89
C ALA A 344 -12.12 -5.20 -3.20
N SER A 345 -11.22 -5.03 -4.16
CA SER A 345 -11.22 -5.80 -5.39
C SER A 345 -9.83 -6.29 -5.74
N LEU A 346 -9.80 -7.47 -6.36
CA LEU A 346 -8.61 -8.13 -6.90
C LEU A 346 -8.90 -8.42 -8.37
N HIS A 347 -8.03 -7.96 -9.27
CA HIS A 347 -8.21 -8.18 -10.70
C HIS A 347 -6.89 -8.26 -11.45
N SER A 348 -6.95 -8.68 -12.72
CA SER A 348 -5.78 -8.87 -13.59
C SER A 348 -4.76 -9.84 -12.97
N VAL A 349 -5.25 -10.89 -12.32
CA VAL A 349 -4.41 -11.88 -11.62
C VAL A 349 -3.78 -12.80 -12.66
N LYS A 350 -2.46 -12.72 -12.81
CA LYS A 350 -1.70 -13.46 -13.81
C LYS A 350 -0.52 -14.23 -13.17
N PRO A 351 -0.71 -15.52 -12.85
CA PRO A 351 0.36 -16.39 -12.45
C PRO A 351 1.29 -16.75 -13.62
N THR A 352 2.60 -16.75 -13.34
CA THR A 352 3.64 -17.40 -14.13
C THR A 352 4.28 -18.46 -13.25
N ILE A 353 4.19 -19.72 -13.65
CA ILE A 353 4.67 -20.86 -12.89
C ILE A 353 5.72 -21.65 -13.66
N LYS A 354 6.72 -22.14 -12.94
CA LYS A 354 7.60 -23.22 -13.31
C LYS A 354 7.96 -24.02 -12.07
N TRP A 355 7.98 -25.33 -12.17
CA TRP A 355 8.47 -26.21 -11.11
C TRP A 355 9.08 -27.45 -11.72
N ASN A 356 10.41 -27.57 -11.60
CA ASN A 356 11.18 -28.74 -12.00
C ASN A 356 11.85 -29.36 -10.77
N LEU A 357 11.26 -30.45 -10.30
CA LEU A 357 11.79 -31.27 -9.22
C LEU A 357 12.34 -32.56 -9.81
N LYS A 358 13.58 -32.91 -9.46
CA LYS A 358 14.20 -34.18 -9.84
C LYS A 358 14.97 -34.76 -8.66
N ASN A 359 14.66 -35.99 -8.24
CA ASN A 359 15.30 -36.67 -7.12
C ASN A 359 15.37 -35.78 -5.86
N ASN A 360 14.22 -35.22 -5.46
CA ASN A 360 14.06 -34.32 -4.29
C ASN A 360 14.89 -33.02 -4.34
N THR A 361 15.46 -32.66 -5.49
CA THR A 361 16.15 -31.39 -5.71
C THR A 361 15.36 -30.53 -6.66
N ILE A 362 15.04 -29.30 -6.25
CA ILE A 362 14.44 -28.31 -7.16
C ILE A 362 15.56 -27.81 -8.07
N LYS A 363 15.55 -28.24 -9.33
CA LYS A 363 16.52 -27.81 -10.33
C LYS A 363 16.28 -26.36 -10.66
N ASP A 364 15.05 -26.05 -11.03
CA ASP A 364 14.56 -24.69 -11.18
C ASP A 364 13.06 -24.60 -10.88
N ALA A 365 12.66 -23.52 -10.23
CA ALA A 365 11.27 -23.17 -10.04
C ALA A 365 11.10 -21.66 -10.15
N TYR A 366 9.96 -21.22 -10.64
CA TYR A 366 9.61 -19.83 -10.80
C TYR A 366 8.14 -19.67 -10.43
N PHE A 367 7.83 -18.78 -9.50
CA PHE A 367 6.43 -18.46 -9.20
C PHE A 367 6.31 -16.96 -9.03
N ARG A 368 5.63 -16.33 -9.99
CA ARG A 368 5.29 -14.91 -9.94
C ARG A 368 3.79 -14.77 -10.11
N VAL A 369 3.19 -13.86 -9.35
CA VAL A 369 1.81 -13.46 -9.54
C VAL A 369 1.80 -11.95 -9.73
N ASP A 370 1.34 -11.53 -10.91
CA ASP A 370 1.00 -10.13 -11.19
C ASP A 370 -0.47 -9.92 -10.87
N PHE A 371 -0.82 -8.85 -10.17
CA PHE A 371 -2.21 -8.52 -9.86
C PHE A 371 -2.37 -7.06 -9.48
N LYS A 372 -3.62 -6.59 -9.51
CA LYS A 372 -4.01 -5.25 -9.06
C LYS A 372 -5.03 -5.35 -7.96
N THR A 373 -4.97 -4.42 -7.02
CA THR A 373 -5.92 -4.32 -5.92
C THR A 373 -6.43 -2.91 -5.76
N ASN A 374 -7.74 -2.76 -5.60
CA ASN A 374 -8.32 -1.53 -5.11
C ASN A 374 -8.99 -1.81 -3.77
N SER A 375 -8.88 -0.90 -2.80
CA SER A 375 -9.56 -1.07 -1.52
C SER A 375 -9.96 0.26 -0.93
N SER A 376 -11.18 0.35 -0.44
CA SER A 376 -11.67 1.49 0.31
C SER A 376 -12.26 1.05 1.65
N ILE A 377 -12.11 1.90 2.66
CA ILE A 377 -12.78 1.72 3.93
C ILE A 377 -13.24 3.05 4.48
N GLY A 378 -14.45 3.07 5.04
CA GLY A 378 -15.03 4.19 5.73
C GLY A 378 -15.59 3.79 7.10
N LEU A 379 -15.39 4.65 8.09
CA LEU A 379 -16.14 4.62 9.34
C LEU A 379 -16.98 5.89 9.44
N LYS A 380 -18.30 5.74 9.39
CA LYS A 380 -19.27 6.79 9.71
C LYS A 380 -19.73 6.62 11.16
N LYS A 381 -19.53 7.64 11.99
CA LYS A 381 -20.09 7.74 13.34
C LYS A 381 -21.18 8.81 13.36
N GLU A 382 -22.26 8.58 14.11
CA GLU A 382 -23.19 9.65 14.46
C GLU A 382 -22.45 10.77 15.23
N ASN A 383 -23.01 11.98 15.25
CA ASN A 383 -22.44 13.07 16.03
C ASN A 383 -22.32 12.67 17.51
N TYR A 384 -21.08 12.58 18.00
CA TYR A 384 -20.77 12.16 19.37
C TYR A 384 -21.53 13.00 20.42
N THR A 385 -21.91 14.24 20.09
CA THR A 385 -22.66 15.16 20.97
C THR A 385 -24.07 14.67 21.33
N LYS A 386 -24.67 13.76 20.55
CA LYS A 386 -25.94 13.11 20.91
C LYS A 386 -25.75 12.01 21.96
N GLN A 387 -24.59 11.37 21.97
CA GLN A 387 -24.27 10.24 22.86
C GLN A 387 -23.74 10.70 24.22
N PHE A 388 -23.11 11.89 24.27
CA PHE A 388 -22.50 12.46 25.49
C PHE A 388 -23.07 13.86 25.85
N SER A 389 -24.38 14.05 25.72
CA SER A 389 -25.08 15.35 25.90
C SER A 389 -24.78 16.08 27.21
N ASP A 390 -24.48 15.33 28.27
CA ASP A 390 -24.30 15.84 29.64
C ASP A 390 -22.94 16.51 29.88
N LEU A 391 -22.03 16.48 28.90
CA LEU A 391 -20.67 17.03 29.05
C LEU A 391 -20.57 18.53 28.74
N LYS A 392 -21.64 19.17 28.23
CA LYS A 392 -21.65 20.60 27.85
C LYS A 392 -21.52 21.57 29.04
N SER A 393 -21.80 21.13 30.27
CA SER A 393 -21.80 21.96 31.48
C SER A 393 -20.53 21.84 32.34
N ILE A 394 -19.51 21.13 31.87
CA ILE A 394 -18.30 20.86 32.66
C ILE A 394 -17.30 22.01 32.52
N SER A 395 -16.73 22.44 33.65
CA SER A 395 -15.68 23.44 33.69
C SER A 395 -14.46 23.02 32.87
N THR A 396 -13.88 23.94 32.09
CA THR A 396 -12.73 23.73 31.19
C THR A 396 -11.55 23.00 31.83
N SER A 397 -11.32 23.20 33.14
CA SER A 397 -10.22 22.57 33.90
C SER A 397 -10.35 21.06 34.12
N ASN A 398 -11.57 20.51 34.12
CA ASN A 398 -11.84 19.08 34.35
C ASN A 398 -12.49 18.39 33.14
N PHE A 399 -12.72 19.13 32.06
CA PHE A 399 -13.41 18.63 30.86
C PHE A 399 -12.68 17.44 30.23
N ILE A 400 -11.37 17.56 30.01
CA ILE A 400 -10.56 16.52 29.36
C ILE A 400 -10.41 15.25 30.22
N SER A 401 -10.27 15.38 31.54
CA SER A 401 -10.20 14.21 32.44
C SER A 401 -11.54 13.48 32.50
N THR A 402 -12.66 14.22 32.48
CA THR A 402 -14.01 13.64 32.46
C THR A 402 -14.31 12.94 31.14
N LEU A 403 -13.97 13.55 30.00
CA LEU A 403 -14.05 12.91 28.69
C LEU A 403 -13.24 11.60 28.63
N LYS A 404 -12.02 11.61 29.17
CA LYS A 404 -11.17 10.41 29.22
C LYS A 404 -11.78 9.28 30.06
N SER A 405 -12.50 9.60 31.14
CA SER A 405 -13.20 8.57 31.93
C SER A 405 -14.46 8.05 31.23
N SER A 406 -15.16 8.88 30.46
CA SER A 406 -16.38 8.49 29.75
C SER A 406 -16.12 7.72 28.45
N PHE A 407 -14.96 7.92 27.81
CA PHE A 407 -14.56 7.23 26.57
C PHE A 407 -13.76 5.94 26.82
N LYS A 408 -13.64 5.50 28.08
CA LYS A 408 -12.72 4.44 28.49
C LYS A 408 -13.22 3.01 28.21
N ASP A 409 -14.46 2.85 27.76
CA ASP A 409 -14.97 1.54 27.36
C ASP A 409 -14.33 1.15 26.02
N GLN A 410 -13.57 0.06 26.01
CA GLN A 410 -12.78 -0.49 24.89
C GLN A 410 -13.57 -0.82 23.61
N ASN A 411 -14.87 -0.49 23.53
CA ASN A 411 -15.78 -0.88 22.46
C ASN A 411 -15.74 0.02 21.21
N ASP A 412 -15.07 1.18 21.25
CA ASP A 412 -15.06 2.15 20.14
C ASP A 412 -13.83 2.06 19.21
N ILE A 413 -12.83 1.24 19.58
CA ILE A 413 -11.66 0.94 18.74
C ILE A 413 -11.90 -0.42 18.08
N LEU A 414 -11.93 -0.44 16.75
CA LEU A 414 -12.04 -1.67 16.00
C LEU A 414 -10.63 -2.13 15.62
N GLU A 415 -10.26 -3.34 16.00
CA GLU A 415 -9.13 -4.08 15.44
C GLU A 415 -9.63 -5.47 15.08
N THR A 416 -9.63 -5.82 13.80
CA THR A 416 -10.13 -7.12 13.34
C THR A 416 -9.45 -7.59 12.07
N ILE A 417 -9.35 -8.91 11.93
CA ILE A 417 -9.03 -9.58 10.67
C ILE A 417 -10.32 -10.20 10.16
N ILE A 418 -10.67 -9.90 8.92
CA ILE A 418 -11.87 -10.39 8.24
C ILE A 418 -11.39 -11.35 7.15
N PRO A 419 -11.46 -12.68 7.38
CA PRO A 419 -11.22 -13.65 6.32
C PRO A 419 -12.32 -13.52 5.27
N ILE A 420 -11.95 -13.44 3.99
CA ILE A 420 -12.92 -13.21 2.91
C ILE A 420 -13.27 -14.52 2.21
N CYS A 421 -12.30 -15.16 1.58
CA CYS A 421 -12.51 -16.43 0.90
C CYS A 421 -11.19 -17.17 0.73
N LYS A 422 -11.30 -18.48 0.54
CA LYS A 422 -10.23 -19.34 0.04
C LYS A 422 -10.68 -19.87 -1.31
N ILE A 423 -9.82 -19.76 -2.31
CA ILE A 423 -10.13 -19.95 -3.73
C ILE A 423 -9.17 -20.97 -4.29
N LYS A 424 -9.67 -22.08 -4.82
CA LYS A 424 -8.89 -23.05 -5.58
C LYS A 424 -9.15 -22.81 -7.07
N ILE A 425 -8.10 -22.52 -7.83
CA ILE A 425 -8.19 -22.28 -9.28
C ILE A 425 -7.50 -23.43 -10.00
N PRO A 426 -8.24 -24.30 -10.70
CA PRO A 426 -7.66 -25.36 -11.52
C PRO A 426 -6.82 -24.80 -12.66
N ILE A 427 -5.66 -25.40 -12.90
CA ILE A 427 -4.85 -25.06 -14.07
C ILE A 427 -5.35 -25.88 -15.25
N LYS A 428 -5.97 -25.23 -16.24
CA LYS A 428 -6.61 -25.90 -17.39
C LYS A 428 -5.65 -26.84 -18.14
N SER A 429 -4.37 -26.45 -18.25
CA SER A 429 -3.34 -27.24 -18.91
C SER A 429 -2.86 -28.42 -18.06
N ALA A 430 -3.07 -28.40 -16.74
CA ALA A 430 -2.53 -29.37 -15.78
C ALA A 430 -3.52 -29.59 -14.61
N PRO A 431 -4.58 -30.41 -14.77
CA PRO A 431 -5.69 -30.52 -13.81
C PRO A 431 -5.30 -30.98 -12.39
N SER A 432 -4.18 -31.69 -12.27
CA SER A 432 -3.61 -32.08 -10.97
C SER A 432 -3.00 -30.91 -10.20
N PHE A 433 -2.81 -29.76 -10.84
CA PHE A 433 -2.30 -28.54 -10.22
C PHE A 433 -3.40 -27.50 -10.03
N THR A 434 -3.30 -26.77 -8.92
CA THR A 434 -4.19 -25.64 -8.62
C THR A 434 -3.38 -24.45 -8.13
N ILE A 435 -3.87 -23.25 -8.42
CA ILE A 435 -3.47 -22.04 -7.70
C ILE A 435 -4.42 -21.90 -6.52
N LEU A 436 -3.89 -22.04 -5.31
CA LEU A 436 -4.63 -21.76 -4.09
C LEU A 436 -4.46 -20.28 -3.76
N MET A 437 -5.55 -19.54 -3.59
CA MET A 437 -5.52 -18.16 -3.11
C MET A 437 -6.36 -18.01 -1.85
N GLN A 438 -5.95 -17.12 -0.96
CA GLN A 438 -6.69 -16.73 0.23
C GLN A 438 -6.63 -15.23 0.38
N LEU A 439 -7.79 -14.64 0.70
CA LEU A 439 -7.94 -13.21 0.90
C LEU A 439 -8.41 -12.91 2.31
N GLN A 440 -7.81 -11.89 2.90
CA GLN A 440 -8.21 -11.36 4.20
C GLN A 440 -8.01 -9.86 4.24
N ILE A 441 -8.82 -9.18 5.02
CA ILE A 441 -8.74 -7.74 5.25
C ILE A 441 -8.40 -7.52 6.74
N GLU A 442 -7.34 -6.76 7.02
CA GLU A 442 -6.99 -6.34 8.37
C GLU A 442 -7.32 -4.86 8.53
N ILE A 443 -8.15 -4.55 9.51
CA ILE A 443 -8.65 -3.20 9.74
C ILE A 443 -8.37 -2.81 11.18
N TYR A 444 -7.85 -1.60 11.33
CA TYR A 444 -7.82 -0.89 12.59
C TYR A 444 -8.44 0.50 12.40
N THR A 445 -9.31 0.93 13.31
CA THR A 445 -9.75 2.34 13.34
C THR A 445 -10.14 2.77 14.75
N SER A 446 -9.81 4.02 15.07
CA SER A 446 -10.12 4.66 16.35
C SER A 446 -11.20 5.75 16.25
N GLY A 447 -11.61 6.13 15.03
CA GLY A 447 -12.53 7.24 14.80
C GLY A 447 -12.84 7.42 13.32
N ARG A 448 -13.40 8.58 12.94
CA ARG A 448 -13.81 8.83 11.55
C ARG A 448 -12.59 8.78 10.62
N ILE A 449 -12.67 7.91 9.62
CA ILE A 449 -11.63 7.72 8.61
C ILE A 449 -12.26 7.29 7.31
N GLU A 450 -11.76 7.81 6.19
CA GLU A 450 -12.03 7.31 4.84
C GLU A 450 -10.68 7.12 4.13
N LEU A 451 -10.40 5.90 3.70
CA LEU A 451 -9.19 5.57 2.94
C LEU A 451 -9.58 4.93 1.62
N SER A 452 -8.87 5.26 0.55
CA SER A 452 -8.94 4.59 -0.75
C SER A 452 -7.51 4.31 -1.23
N LEU A 453 -7.25 3.06 -1.61
CA LEU A 453 -5.95 2.56 -2.05
C LEU A 453 -6.11 1.91 -3.42
N SER A 454 -5.16 2.16 -4.31
CA SER A 454 -5.04 1.48 -5.60
C SER A 454 -3.60 1.07 -5.82
N ASN A 455 -3.36 -0.24 -5.95
CA ASN A 455 -2.02 -0.81 -6.02
C ASN A 455 -1.89 -1.78 -7.19
N THR A 456 -0.71 -1.78 -7.80
CA THR A 456 -0.27 -2.81 -8.75
C THR A 456 0.89 -3.58 -8.15
N HIS A 457 0.80 -4.91 -8.15
CA HIS A 457 1.79 -5.79 -7.58
C HIS A 457 2.31 -6.79 -8.62
N SER A 458 3.62 -7.01 -8.59
CA SER A 458 4.30 -8.13 -9.22
C SER A 458 5.18 -8.74 -8.14
N ILE A 459 4.75 -9.88 -7.59
CA ILE A 459 5.47 -10.56 -6.53
C ILE A 459 5.75 -11.99 -6.90
N GLY A 460 6.95 -12.45 -6.61
CA GLY A 460 7.36 -13.78 -6.98
C GLY A 460 8.66 -14.24 -6.35
N MET A 461 9.04 -15.45 -6.71
CA MET A 461 10.31 -16.04 -6.37
C MET A 461 10.84 -16.88 -7.51
N GLU A 462 12.16 -17.03 -7.53
CA GLU A 462 12.85 -18.01 -8.34
C GLU A 462 13.72 -18.87 -7.43
N ILE A 463 13.65 -20.18 -7.63
CA ILE A 463 14.47 -21.16 -6.96
C ILE A 463 15.39 -21.80 -8.01
N LYS A 464 16.69 -21.80 -7.78
CA LYS A 464 17.68 -22.47 -8.62
C LYS A 464 18.59 -23.32 -7.74
N ASN A 465 18.62 -24.63 -7.96
CA ASN A 465 19.41 -25.56 -7.13
C ASN A 465 19.22 -25.34 -5.61
N ASN A 466 17.97 -25.24 -5.17
CA ASN A 466 17.59 -24.91 -3.78
C ASN A 466 18.16 -23.57 -3.26
N LYS A 467 18.40 -22.60 -4.15
CA LYS A 467 18.68 -21.20 -3.79
C LYS A 467 17.52 -20.32 -4.19
N LEU A 468 17.06 -19.49 -3.26
CA LEU A 468 15.90 -18.62 -3.46
C LEU A 468 16.35 -17.19 -3.74
N ARG A 469 15.79 -16.57 -4.78
CA ARG A 469 15.73 -15.12 -4.92
C ARG A 469 14.29 -14.68 -5.08
N ILE A 470 14.03 -13.40 -4.84
CA ILE A 470 12.68 -12.84 -4.84
C ILE A 470 12.53 -11.78 -5.90
N ILE A 471 11.32 -11.75 -6.44
CA ILE A 471 10.83 -10.80 -7.43
C ILE A 471 9.80 -9.95 -6.70
N SER A 472 10.02 -8.64 -6.69
CA SER A 472 9.12 -7.69 -6.05
C SER A 472 9.20 -6.38 -6.82
N ASN A 473 8.09 -6.02 -7.46
CA ASN A 473 7.91 -4.74 -8.12
C ASN A 473 6.49 -4.26 -7.83
N HIS A 474 6.35 -3.03 -7.37
CA HIS A 474 5.09 -2.55 -6.83
C HIS A 474 4.94 -1.05 -7.06
N ASP A 475 3.74 -0.65 -7.46
CA ASP A 475 3.31 0.73 -7.59
C ASP A 475 2.10 0.95 -6.69
N TYR A 476 2.09 2.06 -5.94
CA TYR A 476 1.09 2.33 -4.92
C TYR A 476 0.55 3.74 -5.07
N ASN A 477 -0.77 3.88 -4.90
CA ASN A 477 -1.44 5.17 -4.88
C ASN A 477 -2.51 5.18 -3.78
N ALA A 478 -2.65 6.30 -3.07
CA ALA A 478 -3.61 6.46 -1.99
C ALA A 478 -4.25 7.84 -1.99
N ASP A 479 -5.57 7.84 -1.79
CA ASP A 479 -6.38 9.01 -1.48
C ASP A 479 -6.99 8.82 -0.08
N PHE A 480 -6.98 9.86 0.75
CA PHE A 480 -7.37 9.70 2.16
C PHE A 480 -7.99 10.95 2.79
N ILE A 481 -8.96 10.72 3.68
CA ILE A 481 -9.46 11.66 4.67
C ILE A 481 -9.23 11.02 6.04
N VAL A 482 -8.23 11.53 6.77
CA VAL A 482 -7.81 10.98 8.07
C VAL A 482 -8.16 11.94 9.19
N LYS A 483 -9.17 11.57 10.00
CA LYS A 483 -9.56 12.33 11.20
C LYS A 483 -9.30 11.59 12.51
N ALA A 484 -8.80 10.36 12.41
CA ALA A 484 -8.42 9.50 13.52
C ALA A 484 -7.28 8.55 13.08
N SER A 485 -6.73 7.77 14.00
CA SER A 485 -5.78 6.72 13.62
C SER A 485 -6.51 5.56 12.94
N GLY A 486 -5.93 4.99 11.89
CA GLY A 486 -6.48 3.83 11.21
C GLY A 486 -5.48 3.08 10.33
N ASN A 487 -5.70 1.78 10.18
CA ASN A 487 -4.92 0.89 9.32
C ASN A 487 -5.88 0.14 8.40
N LEU A 488 -5.48 -0.04 7.16
CA LEU A 488 -6.14 -0.91 6.19
C LEU A 488 -5.06 -1.71 5.50
N LEU A 489 -5.04 -3.03 5.72
CA LEU A 489 -4.16 -3.96 5.00
C LEU A 489 -5.01 -5.00 4.29
N LEU A 490 -4.65 -5.27 3.03
CA LEU A 490 -5.19 -6.38 2.25
C LEU A 490 -4.15 -7.50 2.20
N GLY A 491 -4.55 -8.66 2.70
CA GLY A 491 -3.76 -9.88 2.66
C GLY A 491 -4.14 -10.73 1.45
N VAL A 492 -3.17 -10.99 0.57
CA VAL A 492 -3.27 -11.92 -0.57
C VAL A 492 -2.25 -13.03 -0.37
N TYR A 493 -2.73 -14.24 -0.11
CA TYR A 493 -1.90 -15.43 0.00
C TYR A 493 -2.16 -16.31 -1.20
N THR A 494 -1.11 -16.75 -1.89
CA THR A 494 -1.23 -17.53 -3.12
C THR A 494 -0.18 -18.63 -3.15
N GLY A 495 -0.53 -19.82 -3.66
CA GLY A 495 0.38 -20.95 -3.72
C GLY A 495 0.11 -21.84 -4.91
N LEU A 496 1.18 -22.46 -5.41
CA LEU A 496 1.08 -23.54 -6.38
C LEU A 496 0.91 -24.85 -5.62
N ASN A 497 -0.20 -25.52 -5.83
CA ASN A 497 -0.50 -26.82 -5.26
C ASN A 497 -0.42 -27.91 -6.33
N LEU A 498 0.06 -29.09 -5.92
CA LEU A 498 -0.10 -30.36 -6.61
C LEU A 498 -1.05 -31.20 -5.75
N PHE A 499 -2.25 -31.48 -6.26
CA PHE A 499 -3.38 -32.00 -5.49
C PHE A 499 -3.61 -31.16 -4.22
N ASP A 500 -3.60 -31.79 -3.04
CA ASP A 500 -3.76 -31.12 -1.74
C ASP A 500 -2.45 -30.61 -1.12
N LYS A 501 -1.32 -30.74 -1.81
CA LYS A 501 0.01 -30.37 -1.29
C LYS A 501 0.50 -29.07 -1.91
N THR A 502 0.84 -28.10 -1.07
CA THR A 502 1.47 -26.86 -1.52
C THR A 502 2.94 -27.09 -1.85
N LEU A 503 3.34 -26.80 -3.09
CA LEU A 503 4.74 -26.89 -3.52
C LEU A 503 5.52 -25.66 -3.04
N MET A 504 4.99 -24.49 -3.33
CA MET A 504 5.55 -23.19 -2.97
C MET A 504 4.43 -22.16 -2.85
N ASP A 505 4.60 -21.17 -1.97
CA ASP A 505 3.59 -20.16 -1.72
C ASP A 505 4.18 -18.78 -1.39
N ILE A 506 3.34 -17.76 -1.54
CA ILE A 506 3.62 -16.36 -1.32
C ILE A 506 2.48 -15.78 -0.50
N GLY A 507 2.79 -15.15 0.63
CA GLY A 507 1.86 -14.32 1.38
C GLY A 507 2.25 -12.86 1.25
N LEU A 508 1.34 -12.02 0.79
CA LEU A 508 1.50 -10.58 0.74
C LEU A 508 0.48 -9.92 1.66
N SER A 509 0.91 -9.02 2.53
CA SER A 509 0.01 -8.15 3.30
C SER A 509 0.43 -6.71 3.04
N GLY A 510 -0.42 -5.96 2.34
CA GLY A 510 -0.09 -4.62 1.84
C GLY A 510 -1.19 -3.62 2.15
N GLY A 511 -0.80 -2.39 2.48
CA GLY A 511 -1.75 -1.30 2.65
C GLY A 511 -1.17 -0.10 3.39
N LEU A 512 -2.01 0.59 4.14
CA LEU A 512 -1.68 1.86 4.78
C LEU A 512 -1.85 1.79 6.30
N LYS A 513 -0.88 2.34 7.04
CA LYS A 513 -1.02 2.63 8.47
C LYS A 513 -0.97 4.12 8.71
N THR A 514 -1.91 4.63 9.51
CA THR A 514 -1.99 6.03 9.90
C THR A 514 -2.15 6.15 11.41
N HIS A 515 -1.34 7.03 12.00
CA HIS A 515 -1.42 7.39 13.41
C HIS A 515 -1.60 8.90 13.52
N LEU A 516 -2.70 9.32 14.11
CA LEU A 516 -3.01 10.73 14.37
C LEU A 516 -2.90 10.99 15.87
N GLN A 517 -1.85 11.72 16.26
CA GLN A 517 -1.62 12.11 17.64
C GLN A 517 -2.38 13.40 17.94
N SER A 518 -3.45 13.31 18.74
CA SER A 518 -4.22 14.48 19.18
C SER A 518 -3.41 15.38 20.12
N ILE A 519 -3.54 16.68 19.92
CA ILE A 519 -2.99 17.75 20.77
C ILE A 519 -4.15 18.67 21.16
N VAL A 520 -4.27 18.91 22.46
CA VAL A 520 -5.30 19.77 23.04
C VAL A 520 -4.63 21.01 23.63
N HIS A 521 -5.14 22.16 23.26
CA HIS A 521 -4.74 23.48 23.74
C HIS A 521 -5.84 24.06 24.62
N ILE A 522 -5.51 24.42 25.85
CA ILE A 522 -6.42 25.01 26.81
C ILE A 522 -5.96 26.42 27.14
N TYR A 523 -6.85 27.39 26.95
CA TYR A 523 -6.66 28.78 27.32
C TYR A 523 -7.08 29.01 28.77
N ASP A 524 -6.24 29.71 29.53
CA ASP A 524 -6.64 30.23 30.84
C ASP A 524 -7.43 31.55 30.69
N SER A 525 -7.98 32.04 31.82
CA SER A 525 -8.72 33.32 31.87
C SER A 525 -7.94 34.56 31.37
N LYS A 526 -6.61 34.46 31.22
CA LYS A 526 -5.74 35.53 30.73
C LYS A 526 -5.35 35.32 29.27
N GLY A 527 -5.85 34.28 28.61
CA GLY A 527 -5.53 33.93 27.24
C GLY A 527 -4.21 33.19 27.08
N LYS A 528 -3.56 32.75 28.17
CA LYS A 528 -2.34 31.94 28.07
C LYS A 528 -2.69 30.52 27.70
N VAL A 529 -2.00 29.96 26.70
CA VAL A 529 -2.25 28.60 26.22
C VAL A 529 -1.38 27.56 26.95
N THR A 530 -1.98 26.41 27.25
CA THR A 530 -1.28 25.20 27.69
C THR A 530 -1.62 24.05 26.76
N SER A 531 -0.60 23.37 26.25
CA SER A 531 -0.75 22.30 25.25
C SER A 531 -0.43 20.95 25.85
N SER A 532 -1.23 19.94 25.56
CA SER A 532 -0.99 18.56 26.01
C SER A 532 -1.39 17.53 24.96
N LYS A 533 -0.65 16.42 24.91
CA LYS A 533 -1.03 15.27 24.06
C LYS A 533 -2.20 14.52 24.69
N SER A 534 -3.11 14.05 23.85
CA SER A 534 -4.25 13.22 24.25
C SER A 534 -4.26 11.90 23.50
N ASN A 535 -4.66 10.83 24.18
CA ASN A 535 -4.88 9.52 23.57
C ASN A 535 -6.30 9.37 23.02
N LEU A 536 -7.16 10.38 23.20
CA LEU A 536 -8.50 10.40 22.62
C LEU A 536 -8.42 10.74 21.12
N PRO A 537 -9.27 10.13 20.27
CA PRO A 537 -9.34 10.45 18.84
C PRO A 537 -9.53 11.96 18.59
N THR A 538 -8.87 12.48 17.55
CA THR A 538 -8.87 13.92 17.25
C THR A 538 -10.25 14.40 16.83
N ASP A 539 -10.98 13.60 16.05
CA ASP A 539 -12.36 13.87 15.63
C ASP A 539 -13.33 13.97 16.81
N LEU A 540 -13.20 13.08 17.79
CA LEU A 540 -13.97 13.12 19.03
C LEU A 540 -13.72 14.43 19.79
N LEU A 541 -12.44 14.77 19.98
CA LEU A 541 -12.04 15.97 20.72
C LEU A 541 -12.54 17.24 20.00
N ASP A 542 -12.37 17.32 18.69
CA ASP A 542 -12.86 18.44 17.86
C ASP A 542 -14.38 18.59 17.99
N ASP A 543 -15.14 17.50 17.84
CA ASP A 543 -16.61 17.51 17.98
C ASP A 543 -17.05 17.91 19.40
N MET A 544 -16.38 17.43 20.44
CA MET A 544 -16.71 17.72 21.84
C MET A 544 -16.35 19.15 22.28
N THR A 545 -15.36 19.76 21.63
CA THR A 545 -14.85 21.09 22.00
C THR A 545 -15.29 22.20 21.06
N LYS A 546 -16.06 21.88 20.01
CA LYS A 546 -16.48 22.82 18.96
C LYS A 546 -17.14 24.11 19.49
N ASP A 547 -17.94 23.99 20.55
CA ASP A 547 -18.65 25.12 21.18
C ASP A 547 -17.83 25.80 22.30
N ASN A 548 -16.63 25.30 22.61
CA ASN A 548 -15.76 25.83 23.66
C ASN A 548 -14.63 26.63 23.04
N GLU A 549 -14.77 27.95 23.00
CA GLU A 549 -13.74 28.81 22.44
C GLU A 549 -12.41 28.65 23.16
N ASP A 550 -12.37 28.36 24.46
CA ASP A 550 -11.13 28.23 25.24
C ASP A 550 -10.39 26.91 25.05
N ILE A 551 -10.89 26.01 24.20
CA ILE A 551 -10.20 24.78 23.83
C ILE A 551 -9.98 24.77 22.31
N LYS A 552 -8.76 24.44 21.89
CA LYS A 552 -8.44 24.16 20.49
C LYS A 552 -7.81 22.78 20.36
N VAL A 553 -8.12 22.10 19.27
CA VAL A 553 -7.64 20.75 18.99
C VAL A 553 -6.90 20.78 17.66
N CYS A 554 -5.72 20.18 17.65
CA CYS A 554 -4.94 19.90 16.45
C CYS A 554 -4.36 18.49 16.53
N GLY A 555 -3.66 18.05 15.50
CA GLY A 555 -3.07 16.70 15.51
C GLY A 555 -1.83 16.56 14.65
N ASP A 556 -0.95 15.63 15.02
CA ASP A 556 0.21 15.25 14.21
C ASP A 556 -0.07 13.92 13.51
N LEU A 557 -0.10 13.92 12.17
CA LEU A 557 -0.33 12.75 11.34
C LEU A 557 0.99 12.06 10.96
N LYS A 558 1.11 10.78 11.32
CA LYS A 558 2.14 9.87 10.80
C LYS A 558 1.47 8.79 9.96
N GLY A 559 1.58 8.89 8.64
CA GLY A 559 1.11 7.88 7.69
C GLY A 559 2.28 7.21 6.95
N TYR A 560 2.20 5.91 6.73
CA TYR A 560 3.18 5.16 5.94
C TYR A 560 2.58 3.90 5.32
N TRP A 561 3.11 3.52 4.17
CA TRP A 561 2.79 2.26 3.51
C TRP A 561 3.42 1.09 4.26
N VAL A 562 2.69 -0.02 4.29
CA VAL A 562 3.19 -1.30 4.79
C VAL A 562 3.07 -2.31 3.68
N LEU A 563 4.13 -3.08 3.47
CA LEU A 563 4.11 -4.23 2.59
C LEU A 563 4.99 -5.34 3.16
N ASP A 564 4.34 -6.39 3.64
CA ASP A 564 4.98 -7.57 4.17
C ASP A 564 4.84 -8.73 3.18
N ALA A 565 5.96 -9.35 2.84
CA ALA A 565 5.99 -10.52 1.97
C ALA A 565 6.57 -11.72 2.72
N THR A 566 5.90 -12.86 2.62
CA THR A 566 6.34 -14.15 3.13
C THR A 566 6.42 -15.13 1.98
N PHE A 567 7.47 -15.93 1.91
CA PHE A 567 7.69 -16.94 0.88
C PHE A 567 7.88 -18.28 1.56
N ASN A 568 7.17 -19.29 1.07
CA ASN A 568 7.22 -20.68 1.52
C ASN A 568 6.87 -20.86 3.00
N SER A 569 5.58 -20.79 3.29
CA SER A 569 4.95 -21.03 4.58
C SER A 569 5.24 -22.43 5.11
N THR A 570 4.84 -22.70 6.35
CA THR A 570 4.99 -24.02 6.98
C THR A 570 4.29 -25.15 6.23
N LYS A 571 3.35 -24.83 5.33
CA LYS A 571 2.60 -25.81 4.53
C LYS A 571 3.32 -26.22 3.25
N SER A 572 4.29 -25.45 2.78
CA SER A 572 4.90 -25.68 1.47
C SER A 572 6.02 -26.72 1.47
N PHE A 573 6.18 -27.43 0.36
CA PHE A 573 7.30 -28.35 0.14
C PHE A 573 8.64 -27.60 0.16
N ALA A 574 8.72 -26.46 -0.52
CA ALA A 574 9.92 -25.63 -0.56
C ALA A 574 10.41 -25.20 0.85
N ARG A 575 9.49 -25.02 1.82
CA ARG A 575 9.86 -24.78 3.22
C ARG A 575 10.62 -25.94 3.85
N LYS A 576 10.26 -27.19 3.54
CA LYS A 576 10.99 -28.38 4.04
C LYS A 576 12.45 -28.39 3.59
N LEU A 577 12.76 -27.73 2.46
CA LEU A 577 14.11 -27.54 1.92
C LEU A 577 14.83 -26.30 2.47
N GLY A 578 14.26 -25.61 3.47
CA GLY A 578 14.85 -24.43 4.09
C GLY A 578 14.63 -23.12 3.33
N LEU A 579 13.75 -23.10 2.31
CA LEU A 579 13.56 -21.96 1.40
C LEU A 579 12.53 -20.94 1.90
N TYR A 580 12.44 -20.74 3.22
CA TYR A 580 11.56 -19.71 3.77
C TYR A 580 12.19 -18.34 3.74
N LYS A 581 11.36 -17.34 3.44
CA LYS A 581 11.69 -15.95 3.71
C LYS A 581 10.53 -15.12 4.21
N LYS A 582 10.88 -14.05 4.90
CA LYS A 582 9.97 -12.96 5.24
C LYS A 582 10.70 -11.63 5.05
N PHE A 583 10.02 -10.67 4.45
CA PHE A 583 10.52 -9.32 4.18
C PHE A 583 9.48 -8.29 4.60
N ASN A 584 9.95 -7.22 5.24
CA ASN A 584 9.17 -5.99 5.40
C ASN A 584 9.62 -5.05 4.27
N ILE A 585 9.00 -5.18 3.10
CA ILE A 585 9.37 -4.45 1.88
C ILE A 585 9.15 -2.96 2.09
N LEU A 586 7.96 -2.58 2.57
CA LEU A 586 7.62 -1.20 2.94
C LEU A 586 7.28 -1.09 4.42
N ASN A 587 7.78 -0.04 5.05
CA ASN A 587 7.53 0.30 6.45
C ASN A 587 7.72 1.80 6.69
N GLU A 588 7.58 2.22 7.95
CA GLU A 588 7.68 3.63 8.33
C GLU A 588 9.00 4.33 7.97
N ASN A 589 10.09 3.57 7.81
CA ASN A 589 11.42 4.13 7.55
C ASN A 589 11.68 4.42 6.08
N ASN A 590 11.03 3.69 5.17
CA ASN A 590 11.28 3.78 3.73
C ASN A 590 10.05 4.16 2.89
N ALA A 591 8.85 4.23 3.49
CA ALA A 591 7.60 4.41 2.77
C ALA A 591 6.63 5.38 3.46
N SER A 592 7.15 6.52 3.94
CA SER A 592 6.32 7.60 4.49
C SER A 592 5.31 8.09 3.44
N LEU A 593 4.03 8.17 3.81
CA LEU A 593 2.95 8.66 2.95
C LEU A 593 3.13 10.13 2.58
N ILE A 594 3.70 10.90 3.51
CA ILE A 594 3.90 12.35 3.38
C ILE A 594 5.42 12.64 3.49
N PRO A 595 6.22 12.31 2.46
CA PRO A 595 7.66 12.54 2.49
C PRO A 595 7.96 14.04 2.32
N GLY A 596 8.68 14.62 3.27
CA GLY A 596 9.14 16.02 3.18
C GLY A 596 8.06 17.11 3.31
N LEU A 597 6.79 16.77 3.56
CA LEU A 597 5.71 17.75 3.77
C LEU A 597 5.26 17.83 5.23
N ASN A 598 4.44 18.84 5.49
CA ASN A 598 3.83 19.14 6.78
C ASN A 598 2.88 18.04 7.25
N LYS A 599 3.00 17.69 8.53
CA LYS A 599 2.23 16.60 9.17
C LYS A 599 1.28 17.10 10.26
N HIS A 600 1.33 18.40 10.57
CA HIS A 600 0.47 19.02 11.57
C HIS A 600 -0.86 19.41 10.95
N LEU A 601 -1.96 19.05 11.61
CA LEU A 601 -3.33 19.29 11.17
C LEU A 601 -4.02 20.27 12.12
N GLU A 602 -4.52 21.36 11.58
CA GLU A 602 -5.39 22.31 12.28
C GLU A 602 -6.64 22.55 11.43
N ASN A 603 -7.83 22.45 12.04
CA ASN A 603 -9.10 22.51 11.32
C ASN A 603 -9.14 21.57 10.09
N TRP A 604 -8.52 20.39 10.22
CA TRP A 604 -8.40 19.39 9.15
C TRP A 604 -7.59 19.85 7.93
N GLN A 605 -6.71 20.83 8.09
CA GLN A 605 -5.78 21.32 7.08
C GLN A 605 -4.33 21.17 7.52
N PHE A 606 -3.46 20.78 6.58
CA PHE A 606 -2.02 20.67 6.86
C PHE A 606 -1.36 22.04 6.98
N VAL A 607 -0.64 22.26 8.07
CA VAL A 607 0.09 23.51 8.35
C VAL A 607 1.55 23.23 8.69
N GLU A 608 2.46 24.15 8.36
CA GLU A 608 3.91 24.00 8.59
C GLU A 608 4.31 23.79 10.05
N ARG A 609 3.54 24.41 10.94
CA ARG A 609 3.72 24.35 12.38
C ARG A 609 2.41 24.69 13.05
N CYS A 610 2.27 24.30 14.30
CA CYS A 610 1.14 24.70 15.12
C CYS A 610 1.02 26.24 15.15
N THR A 611 -0.17 26.75 14.79
CA THR A 611 -0.52 28.17 14.79
C THR A 611 -1.22 28.60 16.07
N VAL A 612 -1.59 27.65 16.94
CA VAL A 612 -2.18 27.93 18.24
C VAL A 612 -1.15 28.62 19.16
N ASN A 613 -1.42 29.88 19.50
CA ASN A 613 -0.59 30.73 20.34
C ASN A 613 -1.42 31.37 21.46
N ASP A 614 -0.74 32.02 22.41
CA ASP A 614 -1.36 32.85 23.44
C ASP A 614 -2.34 33.85 22.80
N ARG A 615 -3.55 33.94 23.36
CA ARG A 615 -4.48 35.02 23.06
C ARG A 615 -3.97 36.24 23.77
N TYR A 616 -3.56 37.24 22.99
CA TYR A 616 -3.56 38.59 23.49
C TYR A 616 -5.02 39.00 23.69
N TYR A 617 -5.54 38.80 24.91
CA TYR A 617 -6.48 39.78 25.42
C TYR A 617 -5.72 41.09 25.35
N ALA A 618 -6.15 41.98 24.46
CA ALA A 618 -5.82 43.38 24.63
C ALA A 618 -6.36 43.73 26.00
N LEU A 619 -5.50 43.63 27.01
CA LEU A 619 -5.73 44.16 28.34
C LEU A 619 -6.20 45.56 28.03
N ASN A 620 -7.48 45.86 28.33
CA ASN A 620 -8.12 47.12 28.02
C ASN A 620 -7.17 48.24 28.42
N LYS A 621 -6.37 48.69 27.46
CA LYS A 621 -5.44 49.78 27.63
C LYS A 621 -6.32 50.97 27.36
N TYR A 622 -7.19 51.26 28.34
CA TYR A 622 -7.56 52.63 28.64
C TYR A 622 -6.27 53.35 29.07
N LEU A 623 -5.30 53.46 28.16
CA LEU A 623 -4.49 54.66 28.14
C LEU A 623 -5.49 55.73 27.72
N ASN A 624 -5.65 56.73 28.56
CA ASN A 624 -6.20 58.02 28.16
C ASN A 624 -5.35 58.54 26.99
N LEU A 625 -5.66 58.11 25.77
CA LEU A 625 -5.26 58.80 24.56
C LEU A 625 -6.09 60.08 24.57
N GLU A 626 -5.44 61.21 24.87
CA GLU A 626 -6.02 62.50 24.56
C GLU A 626 -6.36 62.48 23.06
N THR A 627 -7.65 62.40 22.76
CA THR A 627 -8.19 62.45 21.39
C THR A 627 -8.70 63.86 21.15
N GLU A 628 -8.69 64.31 19.90
CA GLU A 628 -9.39 65.54 19.49
C GLU A 628 -10.81 65.23 18.96
N LYS A 629 -11.25 63.97 19.03
CA LYS A 629 -12.51 63.49 18.46
C LYS A 629 -13.32 62.67 19.46
N ILE A 630 -14.64 62.72 19.32
CA ILE A 630 -15.56 61.80 19.98
C ILE A 630 -15.39 60.42 19.30
N ILE A 631 -15.14 59.38 20.09
CA ILE A 631 -14.99 58.00 19.60
C ILE A 631 -16.12 57.16 20.19
N ILE A 632 -16.87 56.48 19.34
CA ILE A 632 -17.94 55.55 19.71
C ILE A 632 -17.57 54.12 19.31
N ASP A 633 -18.18 53.13 19.95
CA ASP A 633 -17.95 51.72 19.70
C ASP A 633 -18.47 51.23 18.35
N ASN A 634 -19.58 51.82 17.87
CA ASN A 634 -20.20 51.47 16.60
C ASN A 634 -20.68 52.72 15.84
N TYR A 635 -20.23 52.88 14.59
CA TYR A 635 -20.65 53.97 13.70
C TYR A 635 -21.87 53.64 12.85
N SER A 636 -22.30 52.37 12.85
CA SER A 636 -23.55 51.93 12.24
C SER A 636 -24.14 50.75 12.99
N LYS A 637 -25.47 50.61 12.95
CA LYS A 637 -26.21 49.51 13.57
C LYS A 637 -27.45 49.15 12.76
N VAL A 638 -27.70 47.85 12.62
CA VAL A 638 -28.97 47.32 12.11
C VAL A 638 -29.77 46.79 13.30
N LEU A 639 -31.04 47.17 13.39
CA LEU A 639 -31.95 46.82 14.48
C LEU A 639 -33.28 46.30 13.93
N ASP A 640 -33.92 45.38 14.66
CA ASP A 640 -35.31 45.01 14.43
C ASP A 640 -36.26 45.97 15.19
N ILE A 641 -37.51 46.12 14.74
CA ILE A 641 -38.47 47.04 15.40
C ILE A 641 -38.65 46.65 16.89
N ASN A 642 -38.62 47.65 17.77
CA ASN A 642 -38.59 47.56 19.24
C ASN A 642 -37.27 47.08 19.86
N GLU A 643 -36.24 46.77 19.07
CA GLU A 643 -34.90 46.51 19.60
C GLU A 643 -34.27 47.81 20.11
N SER A 644 -33.51 47.70 21.20
CA SER A 644 -32.81 48.84 21.82
C SER A 644 -31.31 48.61 21.83
N PHE A 645 -30.56 49.69 21.59
CA PHE A 645 -29.10 49.68 21.52
C PHE A 645 -28.54 50.91 22.23
N ALA A 646 -27.56 50.73 23.11
CA ALA A 646 -26.87 51.84 23.76
C ALA A 646 -25.57 52.19 23.03
N ILE A 647 -25.43 53.44 22.58
CA ILE A 647 -24.19 53.93 21.98
C ILE A 647 -23.13 54.06 23.07
N LYS A 648 -22.07 53.25 23.00
CA LYS A 648 -20.98 53.32 23.98
C LYS A 648 -19.93 54.31 23.51
N VAL A 649 -19.88 55.46 24.18
CA VAL A 649 -18.81 56.46 23.97
C VAL A 649 -17.52 55.92 24.58
N LEU A 650 -16.55 55.59 23.74
CA LEU A 650 -15.25 55.08 24.14
C LEU A 650 -14.36 56.21 24.67
N ASN A 651 -14.31 57.35 23.96
CA ASN A 651 -13.45 58.49 24.29
C ASN A 651 -14.06 59.83 23.84
N VAL A 652 -13.67 60.94 24.48
CA VAL A 652 -14.13 62.31 24.17
C VAL A 652 -12.95 63.25 23.98
N PRO A 653 -13.11 64.36 23.24
CA PRO A 653 -12.01 65.30 23.01
C PRO A 653 -11.42 65.87 24.31
N LYS A 654 -10.15 66.28 24.28
CA LYS A 654 -9.49 66.95 25.41
C LYS A 654 -10.31 68.15 25.90
N GLY A 655 -10.58 68.21 27.20
CA GLY A 655 -11.36 69.28 27.82
C GLY A 655 -12.86 68.99 27.96
N TYR A 656 -13.35 67.86 27.45
CA TYR A 656 -14.76 67.46 27.55
C TYR A 656 -14.94 66.22 28.42
N ASN A 657 -16.13 66.10 29.01
CA ASN A 657 -16.61 64.94 29.75
C ASN A 657 -17.76 64.26 28.99
N LYS A 658 -17.92 62.94 29.16
CA LYS A 658 -19.01 62.18 28.51
C LYS A 658 -20.41 62.75 28.83
N ASN A 659 -20.58 63.32 30.02
CA ASN A 659 -21.85 63.90 30.47
C ASN A 659 -22.19 65.24 29.78
N GLN A 660 -21.27 65.80 28.99
CA GLN A 660 -21.45 67.03 28.20
C GLN A 660 -21.84 66.72 26.75
N LEU A 661 -22.08 65.46 26.41
CA LEU A 661 -22.52 65.05 25.08
C LEU A 661 -24.03 65.16 24.94
N ILE A 662 -24.46 65.65 23.78
CA ILE A 662 -25.86 65.78 23.38
C ILE A 662 -26.11 64.78 22.26
N PHE A 663 -27.12 63.93 22.43
CA PHE A 663 -27.55 62.93 21.46
C PHE A 663 -28.86 63.38 20.80
N THR A 664 -28.90 63.38 19.47
CA THR A 664 -30.11 63.73 18.71
C THR A 664 -30.33 62.74 17.58
N SER A 665 -31.61 62.41 17.30
CA SER A 665 -31.97 61.63 16.12
C SER A 665 -32.46 62.54 15.01
N ASN A 666 -31.96 62.36 13.79
CA ASN A 666 -32.44 63.08 12.61
C ASN A 666 -33.90 62.74 12.27
N ASN A 667 -34.37 61.55 12.65
CA ASN A 667 -35.75 61.11 12.50
C ASN A 667 -36.14 60.17 13.64
N SER A 668 -36.75 60.72 14.69
CA SER A 668 -37.19 59.98 15.88
C SER A 668 -38.35 59.01 15.61
N GLN A 669 -39.05 59.14 14.48
CA GLN A 669 -40.09 58.18 14.07
C GLN A 669 -39.47 56.85 13.61
N ILE A 670 -38.24 56.85 13.10
CA ILE A 670 -37.51 55.65 12.67
C ILE A 670 -36.73 55.07 13.85
N ALA A 671 -35.92 55.87 14.53
CA ALA A 671 -35.28 55.50 15.79
C ALA A 671 -35.09 56.72 16.70
N SER A 672 -35.49 56.61 17.95
CA SER A 672 -35.35 57.68 18.97
C SER A 672 -34.15 57.42 19.87
N VAL A 673 -33.50 58.47 20.37
CA VAL A 673 -32.37 58.38 21.30
C VAL A 673 -32.67 59.19 22.56
N ASP A 674 -32.33 58.67 23.73
CA ASP A 674 -32.45 59.38 25.01
C ASP A 674 -31.18 60.19 25.36
N LYS A 675 -31.23 60.92 26.48
CA LYS A 675 -30.10 61.72 26.98
C LYS A 675 -28.86 60.91 27.35
N ASN A 676 -28.98 59.59 27.50
CA ASN A 676 -27.88 58.69 27.87
C ASN A 676 -27.30 57.95 26.65
N GLY A 677 -27.81 58.22 25.44
CA GLY A 677 -27.39 57.53 24.22
C GLY A 677 -28.05 56.16 24.01
N SER A 678 -29.17 55.88 24.69
CA SER A 678 -29.99 54.69 24.45
C SER A 678 -30.92 54.93 23.27
N VAL A 679 -30.74 54.15 22.21
CA VAL A 679 -31.48 54.20 20.95
C VAL A 679 -32.53 53.11 20.93
N VAL A 680 -33.77 53.46 20.58
CA VAL A 680 -34.90 52.53 20.40
C VAL A 680 -35.37 52.59 18.96
N ALA A 681 -35.48 51.43 18.30
CA ALA A 681 -35.98 51.29 16.94
C ALA A 681 -37.52 51.33 16.91
N ASN A 682 -38.10 52.32 16.22
CA ASN A 682 -39.53 52.61 16.26
C ASN A 682 -40.26 52.19 14.97
N SER A 683 -39.66 52.41 13.79
CA SER A 683 -40.25 52.02 12.50
C SER A 683 -39.19 51.76 11.43
N LYS A 684 -39.56 50.96 10.42
CA LYS A 684 -38.67 50.58 9.32
C LYS A 684 -38.16 51.80 8.54
N GLY A 685 -36.86 51.84 8.29
CA GLY A 685 -36.21 52.94 7.59
C GLY A 685 -34.79 53.18 8.10
N ASN A 686 -34.15 54.23 7.62
CA ASN A 686 -32.82 54.65 8.07
C ASN A 686 -32.85 56.04 8.72
N THR A 687 -32.09 56.21 9.80
CA THR A 687 -31.90 57.51 10.45
C THR A 687 -30.45 57.63 10.94
N ILE A 688 -30.06 58.84 11.32
CA ILE A 688 -28.73 59.12 11.85
C ILE A 688 -28.90 59.66 13.26
N ILE A 689 -28.19 59.06 14.21
CA ILE A 689 -28.02 59.58 15.55
C ILE A 689 -26.75 60.43 15.57
N THR A 690 -26.90 61.71 15.88
CA THR A 690 -25.81 62.68 15.96
C THR A 690 -25.42 62.87 17.43
N ILE A 691 -24.13 62.74 17.72
CA ILE A 691 -23.54 62.99 19.05
C ILE A 691 -22.67 64.24 18.94
N LYS A 692 -23.00 65.27 19.71
CA LYS A 692 -22.27 66.56 19.74
C LYS A 692 -21.76 66.88 21.13
N THR A 693 -20.69 67.67 21.18
CA THR A 693 -20.27 68.39 22.38
C THR A 693 -21.22 69.57 22.66
N SER A 694 -21.34 70.00 23.92
CA SER A 694 -22.31 71.03 24.34
C SER A 694 -22.11 72.41 23.70
N ASP A 695 -20.91 72.69 23.21
CA ASP A 695 -20.55 73.91 22.45
C ASP A 695 -20.57 73.70 20.93
N GLU A 696 -21.02 72.51 20.48
CA GLU A 696 -21.13 72.10 19.09
C GLU A 696 -19.83 72.06 18.27
N ILE A 697 -18.66 72.15 18.93
CA ILE A 697 -17.36 72.17 18.24
C ILE A 697 -16.99 70.80 17.63
N HIS A 698 -17.33 69.72 18.33
CA HIS A 698 -17.08 68.35 17.89
C HIS A 698 -18.39 67.58 17.67
N GLU A 699 -18.48 66.87 16.55
CA GLU A 699 -19.63 66.08 16.13
C GLU A 699 -19.19 64.70 15.60
N ILE A 700 -19.97 63.66 15.91
CA ILE A 700 -19.86 62.32 15.30
C ILE A 700 -21.25 61.76 15.03
N LYS A 701 -21.37 60.86 14.05
CA LYS A 701 -22.64 60.28 13.59
C LYS A 701 -22.64 58.76 13.70
N CYS A 702 -23.78 58.21 14.11
CA CYS A 702 -24.08 56.78 14.11
C CYS A 702 -25.26 56.51 13.16
N HIS A 703 -25.07 55.67 12.15
CA HIS A 703 -26.09 55.33 11.17
C HIS A 703 -26.96 54.16 11.67
N VAL A 704 -28.26 54.34 11.75
CA VAL A 704 -29.20 53.31 12.21
C VAL A 704 -30.10 52.88 11.05
N LEU A 705 -30.13 51.58 10.77
CA LEU A 705 -31.08 50.95 9.85
C LEU A 705 -32.03 50.06 10.66
N VAL A 706 -33.32 50.31 10.54
CA VAL A 706 -34.38 49.48 11.14
C VAL A 706 -35.05 48.69 10.03
N ARG A 707 -35.14 47.36 10.15
CA ARG A 707 -35.61 46.47 9.06
C ARG A 707 -37.00 45.87 9.28
#